data_AF-A0A534K4A0-F1
#
_entry.id   AF-A0A534K4A0-F1
#
_cell.length_a   1.000
_cell.length_b   1.000
_cell.length_c   1.000
_cell.angle_alpha   90.00
_cell.angle_beta   90.00
_cell.angle_gamma   90.00
#
_symmetry.space_group_name_H-M   'P 1'
#
loop_
_entity.id
_entity.type
_entity.pdbx_description
1 polymer ?
#
loop_
_entity_poly.entity_id
_entity_poly.type
_entity_poly.pdbx_seq_one_letter_code
_entity_poly.pdbx_strand_id
1 'polypeptide(L)'
;MRSLGIALALCMSITFGGDLTVRAAGEPWSGILDASRAIDWSHAGIPGGIPNRTTICASLDPGSTAAEIEAAIAACPPNEVVFLTAGTFTLSAGINMKSQVTLRGAGANRTKLVFTGTTQCDRGPPPYPVICIKGSFNWAGGVENSADWTAGYAKGTTVITLSNTANLRAGENFLILDQVDDSTDGGDIYNCGVANGCVSQGSDGMRTGPGGYRNQRQVVKVTGINGNQVTITPGIYMPNWRASQAPQAWWPTTVMVRAGIENMTIQPVDGASGIDIMNAMECWITGVRSVKVAPPGGPGGGRNHVWLTMTRGNEIRNNYFYGSGGQSQSYGIEWYPGSDNLVENNIFQHVTSPMLVGTGSGDVLAYNFSIDNLYDPGGGGWMQPTHASHNGGDAMLLIEGNDGLGAGTDNIHGTHHFLTFFRNHYHGDPNKTANTATMHLWRYSRFFNIVGNVLGRSGYYTTYETDLATDDVDIYSFGQPDSGAVGDPRTKETAMRWGNYDSVGARSRFDAAEVPSGLANFANPLPASQALPPSLYLSVRPSWWGSMPWPAIGPDVTGGDIPGYAGHAYKIPARLCYEGAEIDPAYGGSNVRFFDPEACYATASPPPGTTPGGWPALFGIDTRILLVGVVAAVAFILFLAAWRSRRRRSDQEREGGEAPRLPPP
;
A
#
# COMPACT_ATOMS: atom_id res chain seq x y z
N MET A 1 -22.56 -46.13 -47.85
CA MET A 1 -23.06 -46.64 -46.55
C MET A 1 -22.29 -47.91 -46.19
N ARG A 2 -21.92 -48.06 -44.91
CA ARG A 2 -21.23 -49.21 -44.28
C ARG A 2 -19.74 -49.45 -44.60
N SER A 3 -18.90 -48.40 -44.54
CA SER A 3 -17.46 -48.56 -44.21
C SER A 3 -16.81 -47.30 -43.61
N LEU A 4 -17.60 -46.28 -43.23
CA LEU A 4 -17.12 -44.96 -42.79
C LEU A 4 -17.52 -44.64 -41.33
N GLY A 5 -17.72 -45.68 -40.52
CA GLY A 5 -18.22 -45.58 -39.15
C GLY A 5 -17.22 -45.98 -38.05
N ILE A 6 -15.99 -46.38 -38.41
CA ILE A 6 -14.99 -46.87 -37.44
C ILE A 6 -13.74 -45.97 -37.38
N ALA A 7 -13.48 -45.15 -38.40
CA ALA A 7 -12.36 -44.19 -38.37
C ALA A 7 -12.68 -42.86 -37.66
N LEU A 8 -13.96 -42.56 -37.38
CA LEU A 8 -14.36 -41.34 -36.67
C LEU A 8 -14.45 -41.51 -35.14
N ALA A 9 -14.32 -42.75 -34.63
CA ALA A 9 -14.36 -43.06 -33.20
C ALA A 9 -12.97 -43.19 -32.55
N LEU A 10 -11.87 -43.15 -33.33
CA LEU A 10 -10.52 -43.33 -32.80
C LEU A 10 -9.70 -42.03 -32.66
N CYS A 11 -10.26 -40.87 -33.05
CA CYS A 11 -9.64 -39.56 -32.83
C CYS A 11 -10.37 -38.68 -31.78
N MET A 12 -11.36 -39.24 -31.07
CA MET A 12 -12.07 -38.61 -29.95
C MET A 12 -11.93 -39.41 -28.64
N SER A 13 -10.81 -40.12 -28.46
CA SER A 13 -10.55 -40.93 -27.27
C SER A 13 -9.09 -40.89 -26.86
N ILE A 14 -8.55 -39.69 -26.68
CA ILE A 14 -7.52 -39.45 -25.66
C ILE A 14 -8.09 -38.37 -24.76
N THR A 15 -9.09 -38.75 -23.96
CA THR A 15 -9.30 -38.12 -22.67
C THR A 15 -8.04 -38.39 -21.86
N PHE A 16 -7.13 -37.42 -21.80
CA PHE A 16 -6.33 -37.27 -20.60
C PHE A 16 -7.32 -37.07 -19.45
N GLY A 17 -7.58 -38.15 -18.71
CA GLY A 17 -8.28 -38.14 -17.44
C GLY A 17 -7.42 -37.52 -16.35
N GLY A 18 -6.91 -36.32 -16.61
CA GLY A 18 -6.45 -35.40 -15.59
C GLY A 18 -7.32 -34.19 -15.73
N ASP A 19 -8.20 -33.95 -14.76
CA ASP A 19 -8.72 -32.61 -14.51
C ASP A 19 -7.50 -31.67 -14.44
N LEU A 20 -7.18 -30.99 -15.55
CA LEU A 20 -6.42 -29.75 -15.48
C LEU A 20 -7.38 -28.71 -14.89
N THR A 21 -7.66 -28.90 -13.61
CA THR A 21 -7.96 -27.77 -12.74
C THR A 21 -6.71 -26.90 -12.82
N VAL A 22 -6.81 -25.83 -13.62
CA VAL A 22 -6.02 -24.64 -13.34
C VAL A 22 -6.48 -24.23 -11.95
N ARG A 23 -5.84 -24.77 -10.91
CA ARG A 23 -5.97 -24.22 -9.58
C ARG A 23 -5.51 -22.78 -9.75
N ALA A 24 -6.43 -21.83 -9.55
CA ALA A 24 -6.03 -20.48 -9.20
C ALA A 24 -4.93 -20.65 -8.14
N ALA A 25 -3.76 -20.05 -8.37
CA ALA A 25 -2.75 -20.02 -7.33
C ALA A 25 -3.45 -19.45 -6.10
N GLY A 26 -3.49 -20.21 -5.01
CA GLY A 26 -4.11 -19.73 -3.78
C GLY A 26 -3.42 -18.43 -3.36
N GLU A 27 -4.15 -17.59 -2.63
CA GLU A 27 -3.59 -16.38 -2.03
C GLU A 27 -2.23 -16.67 -1.38
N PRO A 28 -1.21 -15.80 -1.50
CA PRO A 28 0.13 -16.11 -0.99
C PRO A 28 0.19 -16.46 0.51
N TRP A 29 -0.74 -15.92 1.30
CA TRP A 29 -0.88 -16.22 2.73
C TRP A 29 -1.61 -17.53 3.04
N SER A 30 -2.18 -18.20 2.02
CA SER A 30 -2.97 -19.42 2.18
C SER A 30 -2.12 -20.55 2.80
N GLY A 31 -2.66 -21.19 3.83
CA GLY A 31 -1.96 -22.22 4.61
C GLY A 31 -1.01 -21.67 5.67
N ILE A 32 -0.85 -20.35 5.76
CA ILE A 32 -0.12 -19.65 6.83
C ILE A 32 -1.13 -18.91 7.72
N LEU A 33 -2.00 -18.08 7.13
CA LEU A 33 -2.99 -17.27 7.84
C LEU A 33 -4.41 -17.78 7.60
N ASP A 34 -5.27 -17.61 8.61
CA ASP A 34 -6.70 -17.80 8.45
C ASP A 34 -7.33 -16.70 7.60
N ALA A 35 -8.30 -17.07 6.75
CA ALA A 35 -8.99 -16.13 5.88
C ALA A 35 -9.75 -15.04 6.66
N SER A 36 -10.02 -15.22 7.96
CA SER A 36 -10.58 -14.17 8.79
C SER A 36 -9.59 -13.05 9.10
N ARG A 37 -8.27 -13.33 9.07
CA ARG A 37 -7.18 -12.40 9.42
C ARG A 37 -6.39 -11.84 8.24
N ALA A 38 -6.75 -12.24 7.02
CA ALA A 38 -6.08 -11.82 5.80
C ALA A 38 -7.08 -11.35 4.74
N ILE A 39 -6.56 -10.62 3.74
CA ILE A 39 -7.27 -10.17 2.55
C ILE A 39 -6.34 -10.38 1.34
N ASP A 40 -6.83 -10.16 0.12
CA ASP A 40 -5.95 -10.05 -1.05
C ASP A 40 -5.33 -8.64 -1.08
N TRP A 41 -4.04 -8.56 -0.70
CA TRP A 41 -3.27 -7.30 -0.72
C TRP A 41 -2.72 -6.94 -2.10
N SER A 42 -2.83 -7.81 -3.11
CA SER A 42 -2.31 -7.56 -4.46
C SER A 42 -3.03 -6.41 -5.19
N HIS A 43 -4.15 -5.95 -4.64
CA HIS A 43 -4.93 -4.82 -5.15
C HIS A 43 -4.52 -3.45 -4.58
N ALA A 44 -3.58 -3.39 -3.64
CA ALA A 44 -3.10 -2.13 -3.10
C ALA A 44 -2.37 -1.29 -4.15
N GLY A 45 -2.52 0.04 -4.05
CA GLY A 45 -1.97 1.01 -4.97
C GLY A 45 -2.84 1.23 -6.20
N ILE A 46 -2.21 1.69 -7.28
CA ILE A 46 -2.90 1.99 -8.53
C ILE A 46 -3.07 0.70 -9.32
N PRO A 47 -4.29 0.34 -9.78
CA PRO A 47 -4.47 -0.79 -10.67
C PRO A 47 -3.61 -0.67 -11.94
N GLY A 48 -2.68 -1.61 -12.12
CA GLY A 48 -1.70 -1.59 -13.22
C GLY A 48 -0.44 -0.74 -12.96
N GLY A 49 -0.30 -0.16 -11.77
CA GLY A 49 0.83 0.67 -11.33
C GLY A 49 0.80 2.12 -11.83
N ILE A 50 1.80 2.90 -11.41
CA ILE A 50 1.99 4.30 -11.83
C ILE A 50 1.96 4.43 -13.37
N PRO A 51 1.05 5.26 -13.94
CA PRO A 51 0.99 5.47 -15.38
C PRO A 51 2.24 6.16 -15.95
N ASN A 52 2.78 5.61 -17.04
CA ASN A 52 3.86 6.28 -17.79
C ASN A 52 3.31 7.33 -18.77
N ARG A 53 3.28 8.60 -18.35
CA ARG A 53 2.89 9.74 -19.19
C ARG A 53 4.09 10.35 -19.89
N THR A 54 4.10 10.38 -21.22
CA THR A 54 5.23 10.89 -22.01
C THR A 54 4.96 12.23 -22.71
N THR A 55 3.71 12.60 -22.91
CA THR A 55 3.34 13.86 -23.58
C THR A 55 3.45 15.02 -22.62
N ILE A 56 4.26 16.02 -22.98
CA ILE A 56 4.45 17.26 -22.21
C ILE A 56 3.52 18.33 -22.78
N CYS A 57 2.58 18.82 -21.98
CA CYS A 57 1.64 19.87 -22.37
C CYS A 57 2.21 21.28 -22.19
N ALA A 58 3.13 21.44 -21.23
CA ALA A 58 3.80 22.69 -20.92
C ALA A 58 5.19 22.42 -20.32
N SER A 59 6.15 23.29 -20.61
CA SER A 59 7.47 23.31 -19.98
C SER A 59 7.71 24.68 -19.36
N LEU A 60 8.16 24.70 -18.11
CA LEU A 60 8.39 25.92 -17.34
C LEU A 60 9.82 25.94 -16.80
N ASP A 61 10.45 27.10 -16.83
CA ASP A 61 11.83 27.33 -16.40
C ASP A 61 11.90 28.01 -15.02
N PRO A 62 13.02 27.87 -14.29
CA PRO A 62 13.27 28.62 -13.07
C PRO A 62 12.98 30.12 -13.26
N GLY A 63 12.16 30.68 -12.36
CA GLY A 63 11.62 32.04 -12.49
C GLY A 63 10.10 32.06 -12.65
N SER A 64 9.49 30.95 -13.10
CA SER A 64 8.04 30.80 -13.08
C SER A 64 7.48 30.82 -11.65
N THR A 65 6.37 31.54 -11.50
CA THR A 65 5.60 31.66 -10.26
C THR A 65 4.68 30.45 -10.04
N ALA A 66 4.20 30.26 -8.81
CA ALA A 66 3.22 29.22 -8.49
C ALA A 66 1.94 29.37 -9.33
N ALA A 67 1.49 30.61 -9.58
CA ALA A 67 0.32 30.89 -10.40
C ALA A 67 0.51 30.48 -11.88
N GLU A 68 1.70 30.66 -12.45
CA GLU A 68 2.00 30.20 -13.81
C GLU A 68 2.05 28.67 -13.90
N ILE A 69 2.58 28.00 -12.86
CA ILE A 69 2.56 26.53 -12.76
C ILE A 69 1.11 26.03 -12.65
N GLU A 70 0.29 26.63 -11.79
CA GLU A 70 -1.13 26.26 -11.65
C GLU A 70 -1.93 26.53 -12.93
N ALA A 71 -1.66 27.63 -13.65
CA ALA A 71 -2.28 27.91 -14.93
C ALA A 71 -1.93 26.85 -15.98
N ALA A 72 -0.66 26.40 -16.01
CA ALA A 72 -0.23 25.30 -16.87
C ALA A 72 -0.92 23.98 -16.48
N ILE A 73 -1.03 23.66 -15.19
CA ILE A 73 -1.76 22.49 -14.70
C ILE A 73 -3.24 22.53 -15.10
N ALA A 74 -3.89 23.68 -14.93
CA ALA A 74 -5.29 23.87 -15.27
C ALA A 74 -5.54 23.67 -16.77
N ALA A 75 -4.67 24.20 -17.62
CA ALA A 75 -4.75 24.08 -19.07
C ALA A 75 -4.33 22.69 -19.60
N CYS A 76 -3.49 21.96 -18.86
CA CYS A 76 -2.95 20.68 -19.30
C CYS A 76 -4.06 19.65 -19.57
N PRO A 77 -4.05 18.98 -20.75
CA PRO A 77 -4.98 17.91 -21.04
C PRO A 77 -4.84 16.71 -20.09
N PRO A 78 -5.90 15.90 -19.92
CA PRO A 78 -5.81 14.65 -19.18
C PRO A 78 -4.73 13.72 -19.74
N ASN A 79 -4.00 13.08 -18.84
CA ASN A 79 -2.91 12.14 -19.10
C ASN A 79 -1.64 12.73 -19.69
N GLU A 80 -1.42 14.04 -19.51
CA GLU A 80 -0.22 14.75 -19.93
C GLU A 80 0.56 15.30 -18.72
N VAL A 81 1.72 15.90 -19.02
CA VAL A 81 2.73 16.33 -18.05
C VAL A 81 2.98 17.83 -18.17
N VAL A 82 2.87 18.54 -17.03
CA VAL A 82 3.52 19.83 -16.86
C VAL A 82 4.95 19.57 -16.40
N PHE A 83 5.92 19.95 -17.23
CA PHE A 83 7.33 19.69 -17.00
C PHE A 83 8.03 20.93 -16.44
N LEU A 84 8.77 20.75 -15.35
CA LEU A 84 9.64 21.77 -14.77
C LEU A 84 11.09 21.45 -15.13
N THR A 85 11.76 22.37 -15.81
CA THR A 85 13.14 22.16 -16.24
C THR A 85 14.10 22.14 -15.04
N ALA A 86 15.38 21.82 -15.30
CA ALA A 86 16.39 21.78 -14.24
C ALA A 86 16.64 23.18 -13.66
N GLY A 87 16.80 23.25 -12.34
CA GLY A 87 17.05 24.47 -11.60
C GLY A 87 16.17 24.62 -10.36
N THR A 88 16.25 25.79 -9.74
CA THR A 88 15.53 26.10 -8.49
C THR A 88 14.37 27.07 -8.75
N PHE A 89 13.17 26.64 -8.41
CA PHE A 89 11.96 27.46 -8.41
C PHE A 89 11.70 27.94 -6.99
N THR A 90 11.69 29.26 -6.78
CA THR A 90 11.33 29.86 -5.49
C THR A 90 9.87 30.29 -5.54
N LEU A 91 9.02 29.64 -4.76
CA LEU A 91 7.56 29.76 -4.84
C LEU A 91 6.99 30.40 -3.58
N SER A 92 6.40 31.58 -3.70
CA SER A 92 5.77 32.30 -2.59
C SER A 92 4.37 31.81 -2.21
N ALA A 93 3.87 30.79 -2.92
CA ALA A 93 2.60 30.12 -2.68
C ALA A 93 2.75 28.63 -3.01
N GLY A 94 1.85 27.81 -2.47
CA GLY A 94 1.77 26.39 -2.83
C GLY A 94 1.14 26.15 -4.20
N ILE A 95 1.05 24.88 -4.60
CA ILE A 95 0.51 24.44 -5.90
C ILE A 95 -0.72 23.56 -5.70
N ASN A 96 -1.81 23.85 -6.40
CA ASN A 96 -2.99 23.00 -6.52
C ASN A 96 -2.94 22.16 -7.79
N MET A 97 -3.12 20.85 -7.64
CA MET A 97 -3.14 19.90 -8.74
C MET A 97 -4.53 19.76 -9.39
N LYS A 98 -4.55 19.16 -10.57
CA LYS A 98 -5.75 18.80 -11.34
C LYS A 98 -5.75 17.29 -11.61
N SER A 99 -6.94 16.68 -11.65
CA SER A 99 -7.10 15.27 -12.01
C SER A 99 -6.45 14.97 -13.36
N GLN A 100 -5.83 13.80 -13.44
CA GLN A 100 -5.17 13.27 -14.64
C GLN A 100 -3.96 14.09 -15.14
N VAL A 101 -3.40 15.00 -14.34
CA VAL A 101 -2.18 15.74 -14.71
C VAL A 101 -1.02 15.30 -13.84
N THR A 102 0.17 15.19 -14.43
CA THR A 102 1.43 15.00 -13.69
C THR A 102 2.22 16.31 -13.67
N LEU A 103 2.69 16.71 -12.50
CA LEU A 103 3.76 17.72 -12.37
C LEU A 103 5.09 16.97 -12.22
N ARG A 104 5.99 17.14 -13.20
CA ARG A 104 7.25 16.39 -13.28
C ARG A 104 8.44 17.33 -13.36
N GLY A 105 9.45 17.12 -12.53
CA GLY A 105 10.75 17.78 -12.66
C GLY A 105 11.71 16.99 -13.54
N ALA A 106 12.86 17.59 -13.83
CA ALA A 106 13.93 16.92 -14.55
C ALA A 106 14.60 15.80 -13.72
N GLY A 107 14.37 15.69 -12.41
CA GLY A 107 15.03 14.73 -11.52
C GLY A 107 15.14 15.30 -10.11
N ALA A 108 15.12 14.45 -9.08
CA ALA A 108 15.20 14.90 -7.68
C ALA A 108 16.48 15.70 -7.39
N ASN A 109 17.60 15.38 -8.04
CA ASN A 109 18.87 16.10 -7.98
C ASN A 109 18.97 17.28 -8.97
N ARG A 110 17.99 17.49 -9.86
CA ARG A 110 18.05 18.48 -10.95
C ARG A 110 17.03 19.61 -10.82
N THR A 111 15.82 19.33 -10.35
CA THR A 111 14.75 20.32 -10.18
C THR A 111 14.41 20.45 -8.70
N LYS A 112 14.43 21.68 -8.17
CA LYS A 112 14.16 21.99 -6.77
C LYS A 112 13.04 23.03 -6.64
N LEU A 113 11.99 22.70 -5.91
CA LEU A 113 10.96 23.64 -5.49
C LEU A 113 11.22 24.08 -4.05
N VAL A 114 11.50 25.37 -3.86
CA VAL A 114 11.68 25.99 -2.54
C VAL A 114 10.47 26.86 -2.27
N PHE A 115 9.66 26.47 -1.28
CA PHE A 115 8.46 27.19 -0.92
C PHE A 115 8.74 28.18 0.19
N THR A 116 8.25 29.41 0.04
CA THR A 116 8.16 30.42 1.12
C THR A 116 6.73 30.71 1.54
N GLY A 117 5.76 30.05 0.89
CA GLY A 117 4.34 30.07 1.23
C GLY A 117 3.71 28.70 1.06
N THR A 118 2.43 28.59 1.42
CA THR A 118 1.63 27.34 1.38
C THR A 118 0.42 27.50 0.48
N THR A 119 -0.35 26.42 0.30
CA THR A 119 -1.67 26.44 -0.36
C THR A 119 -2.73 25.84 0.56
N GLN A 120 -3.97 26.31 0.45
CA GLN A 120 -5.09 25.75 1.21
C GLN A 120 -5.56 24.42 0.60
N CYS A 121 -5.53 23.35 1.40
CA CYS A 121 -6.09 22.05 1.03
C CYS A 121 -7.36 21.74 1.84
N ASP A 122 -8.26 22.72 1.90
CA ASP A 122 -9.58 22.78 2.55
C ASP A 122 -9.75 22.31 4.02
N ARG A 123 -8.80 21.68 4.69
CA ARG A 123 -8.90 21.39 6.14
C ARG A 123 -8.30 22.49 7.03
N GLY A 124 -8.87 22.62 8.24
CA GLY A 124 -8.54 23.55 9.34
C GLY A 124 -7.09 23.56 9.81
N PRO A 125 -6.78 24.32 10.89
CA PRO A 125 -5.71 25.32 10.96
C PRO A 125 -4.31 24.79 10.63
N PRO A 126 -3.35 25.70 10.35
CA PRO A 126 -1.97 25.40 10.01
C PRO A 126 -1.35 24.22 10.79
N PRO A 127 -0.42 23.46 10.16
CA PRO A 127 0.26 23.86 8.94
C PRO A 127 -0.38 23.35 7.64
N TYR A 128 -0.58 24.27 6.70
CA TYR A 128 -1.02 23.98 5.34
C TYR A 128 0.09 23.29 4.51
N PRO A 129 -0.27 22.49 3.49
CA PRO A 129 0.69 21.87 2.60
C PRO A 129 1.26 22.87 1.58
N VAL A 130 2.35 22.48 0.94
CA VAL A 130 2.92 23.22 -0.20
C VAL A 130 2.42 22.69 -1.55
N ILE A 131 1.92 21.46 -1.60
CA ILE A 131 1.24 20.90 -2.77
C ILE A 131 -0.06 20.24 -2.32
N CYS A 132 -1.17 20.58 -2.98
CA CYS A 132 -2.50 20.04 -2.68
C CYS A 132 -3.05 19.25 -3.87
N ILE A 133 -3.45 18.00 -3.61
CA ILE A 133 -4.08 17.08 -4.54
C ILE A 133 -5.47 16.75 -3.98
N LYS A 134 -6.49 17.56 -4.30
CA LYS A 134 -7.80 17.45 -3.65
C LYS A 134 -9.02 17.31 -4.57
N GLY A 135 -9.97 16.49 -4.12
CA GLY A 135 -11.37 16.53 -4.57
C GLY A 135 -12.14 17.69 -3.92
N SER A 136 -13.46 17.58 -3.84
CA SER A 136 -14.29 18.52 -3.09
C SER A 136 -14.06 18.40 -1.58
N PHE A 137 -14.49 19.41 -0.83
CA PHE A 137 -14.27 19.48 0.61
C PHE A 137 -15.26 18.64 1.41
N ASN A 138 -14.96 17.34 1.51
CA ASN A 138 -15.64 16.38 2.37
C ASN A 138 -14.74 16.00 3.55
N TRP A 139 -15.26 16.03 4.77
CA TRP A 139 -14.48 15.67 5.96
C TRP A 139 -15.37 15.16 7.10
N ALA A 140 -14.75 14.55 8.11
CA ALA A 140 -15.46 13.88 9.20
C ALA A 140 -16.47 14.77 9.95
N GLY A 141 -16.20 16.07 10.12
CA GLY A 141 -17.13 17.01 10.77
C GLY A 141 -18.01 17.82 9.79
N GLY A 142 -17.89 17.58 8.48
CA GLY A 142 -18.62 18.28 7.44
C GLY A 142 -18.73 17.41 6.20
N VAL A 143 -19.63 16.43 6.28
CA VAL A 143 -19.89 15.47 5.21
C VAL A 143 -20.72 16.11 4.11
N GLU A 144 -20.31 15.96 2.84
CA GLU A 144 -21.07 16.51 1.70
C GLU A 144 -22.28 15.64 1.32
N ASN A 145 -22.09 14.32 1.28
CA ASN A 145 -23.12 13.35 0.93
C ASN A 145 -23.06 12.15 1.88
N SER A 146 -24.22 11.62 2.26
CA SER A 146 -24.29 10.43 3.12
C SER A 146 -25.54 9.59 2.89
N ALA A 147 -25.44 8.33 3.29
CA ALA A 147 -26.55 7.38 3.34
C ALA A 147 -26.35 6.40 4.51
N ASP A 148 -27.44 5.83 5.00
CA ASP A 148 -27.37 4.68 5.89
C ASP A 148 -26.98 3.46 5.06
N TRP A 149 -26.03 2.67 5.57
CA TRP A 149 -25.66 1.39 4.98
C TRP A 149 -26.49 0.32 5.68
N THR A 150 -27.46 -0.26 4.96
CA THR A 150 -28.55 -1.05 5.55
C THR A 150 -28.44 -2.57 5.34
N ALA A 151 -27.63 -3.04 4.39
CA ALA A 151 -27.35 -4.46 4.18
C ALA A 151 -26.03 -4.70 3.41
N GLY A 152 -25.54 -5.95 3.43
CA GLY A 152 -24.30 -6.35 2.73
C GLY A 152 -23.04 -6.25 3.59
N TYR A 153 -23.14 -6.48 4.90
CA TYR A 153 -22.04 -6.26 5.86
C TYR A 153 -20.96 -7.35 5.88
N ALA A 154 -21.23 -8.52 5.32
CA ALA A 154 -20.34 -9.66 5.46
C ALA A 154 -18.99 -9.42 4.77
N LYS A 155 -17.89 -9.83 5.42
CA LYS A 155 -16.54 -9.81 4.85
C LYS A 155 -16.54 -10.42 3.43
N GLY A 156 -15.86 -9.77 2.50
CA GLY A 156 -15.77 -10.16 1.09
C GLY A 156 -16.95 -9.73 0.22
N THR A 157 -18.05 -9.23 0.79
CA THR A 157 -19.19 -8.76 0.00
C THR A 157 -18.80 -7.54 -0.85
N THR A 158 -19.19 -7.56 -2.12
CA THR A 158 -18.95 -6.48 -3.09
C THR A 158 -20.22 -5.73 -3.49
N VAL A 159 -21.38 -6.08 -2.93
CA VAL A 159 -22.65 -5.36 -3.14
C VAL A 159 -23.25 -4.99 -1.79
N ILE A 160 -23.40 -3.68 -1.55
CA ILE A 160 -23.99 -3.12 -0.34
C ILE A 160 -25.31 -2.42 -0.67
N THR A 161 -26.21 -2.33 0.31
CA THR A 161 -27.46 -1.58 0.17
C THR A 161 -27.38 -0.27 0.94
N LEU A 162 -27.58 0.85 0.25
CA LEU A 162 -27.66 2.19 0.86
C LEU A 162 -29.11 2.66 0.95
N SER A 163 -29.43 3.55 1.90
CA SER A 163 -30.77 4.15 1.98
C SER A 163 -31.09 5.06 0.78
N ASN A 164 -30.05 5.66 0.18
CA ASN A 164 -30.12 6.44 -1.04
C ASN A 164 -28.76 6.43 -1.77
N THR A 165 -28.76 6.79 -3.05
CA THR A 165 -27.54 6.93 -3.87
C THR A 165 -27.46 8.32 -4.53
N ALA A 166 -28.01 9.35 -3.87
CA ALA A 166 -28.06 10.69 -4.43
C ALA A 166 -26.64 11.22 -4.69
N ASN A 167 -26.40 11.81 -5.86
CA ASN A 167 -25.09 12.34 -6.27
C ASN A 167 -23.94 11.31 -6.38
N LEU A 168 -24.19 10.03 -6.15
CA LEU A 168 -23.18 8.98 -6.27
C LEU A 168 -23.02 8.56 -7.74
N ARG A 169 -21.78 8.41 -8.20
CA ARG A 169 -21.44 8.09 -9.58
C ARG A 169 -20.47 6.91 -9.63
N ALA A 170 -20.87 5.85 -10.32
CA ALA A 170 -20.03 4.68 -10.54
C ALA A 170 -18.80 5.05 -11.38
N GLY A 171 -17.63 4.52 -11.00
CA GLY A 171 -16.34 4.77 -11.63
C GLY A 171 -15.65 6.08 -11.19
N GLU A 172 -16.43 7.07 -10.74
CA GLU A 172 -15.93 8.40 -10.36
C GLU A 172 -15.80 8.58 -8.85
N ASN A 173 -16.73 8.04 -8.05
CA ASN A 173 -16.71 8.20 -6.60
C ASN A 173 -16.10 6.98 -5.87
N PHE A 174 -15.63 7.25 -4.65
CA PHE A 174 -15.48 6.25 -3.60
C PHE A 174 -16.50 6.53 -2.48
N LEU A 175 -16.74 5.54 -1.63
CA LEU A 175 -17.47 5.65 -0.37
C LEU A 175 -16.48 5.51 0.77
N ILE A 176 -16.66 6.29 1.84
CA ILE A 176 -16.06 6.05 3.14
C ILE A 176 -17.14 5.37 3.98
N LEU A 177 -16.90 4.11 4.32
CA LEU A 177 -17.80 3.30 5.14
C LEU A 177 -17.38 3.44 6.60
N ASP A 178 -18.33 3.66 7.50
CA ASP A 178 -18.09 3.71 8.95
C ASP A 178 -19.26 3.12 9.74
N GLN A 179 -19.02 2.85 11.03
CA GLN A 179 -20.05 2.41 11.98
C GLN A 179 -19.72 2.96 13.36
N VAL A 180 -20.72 2.99 14.24
CA VAL A 180 -20.55 3.40 15.64
C VAL A 180 -19.63 2.41 16.36
N ASP A 181 -18.70 2.96 17.13
CA ASP A 181 -17.80 2.22 18.00
C ASP A 181 -18.53 1.25 18.94
N ASP A 182 -17.79 0.26 19.40
CA ASP A 182 -18.24 -0.68 20.41
C ASP A 182 -18.32 0.02 21.78
N SER A 183 -19.44 -0.14 22.49
CA SER A 183 -19.62 0.45 23.83
C SER A 183 -18.94 -0.36 24.94
N THR A 184 -18.60 -1.62 24.68
CA THR A 184 -18.00 -2.56 25.63
C THR A 184 -17.03 -3.49 24.93
N ASP A 185 -15.91 -3.82 25.60
CA ASP A 185 -14.98 -4.84 25.13
C ASP A 185 -15.52 -6.26 25.39
N GLY A 186 -15.73 -7.02 24.32
CA GLY A 186 -16.14 -8.43 24.39
C GLY A 186 -14.97 -9.43 24.41
N GLY A 187 -13.73 -8.96 24.36
CA GLY A 187 -12.51 -9.75 24.29
C GLY A 187 -12.02 -10.04 22.87
N ASP A 188 -12.84 -9.84 21.83
CA ASP A 188 -12.41 -10.00 20.43
C ASP A 188 -12.09 -8.63 19.79
N ILE A 189 -12.62 -8.36 18.60
CA ILE A 189 -12.50 -7.06 17.94
C ILE A 189 -13.21 -6.02 18.80
N TYR A 190 -12.49 -4.98 19.19
CA TYR A 190 -13.02 -3.89 20.00
C TYR A 190 -12.61 -2.55 19.41
N ASN A 191 -13.49 -1.97 18.59
CA ASN A 191 -13.24 -0.66 18.00
C ASN A 191 -13.76 0.43 18.93
N CYS A 192 -12.84 1.19 19.50
CA CYS A 192 -13.16 2.29 20.39
C CYS A 192 -12.09 3.39 20.31
N GLY A 193 -12.53 4.66 20.31
CA GLY A 193 -11.67 5.84 20.36
C GLY A 193 -12.04 6.85 21.46
N VAL A 194 -12.72 6.39 22.51
CA VAL A 194 -13.16 7.22 23.65
C VAL A 194 -11.97 7.53 24.57
N ALA A 195 -11.64 8.83 24.71
CA ALA A 195 -10.62 9.33 25.63
C ALA A 195 -10.97 9.04 27.10
N ASN A 196 -9.95 8.76 27.92
CA ASN A 196 -10.09 8.31 29.32
C ASN A 196 -11.01 7.09 29.50
N GLY A 197 -11.17 6.29 28.45
CA GLY A 197 -11.99 5.09 28.44
C GLY A 197 -11.18 3.90 27.93
N CYS A 198 -11.34 3.59 26.65
CA CYS A 198 -10.55 2.57 25.99
C CYS A 198 -9.14 3.05 25.62
N VAL A 199 -8.99 4.35 25.39
CA VAL A 199 -7.73 5.01 25.01
C VAL A 199 -7.52 6.25 25.87
N SER A 200 -6.28 6.74 25.99
CA SER A 200 -5.98 7.84 26.92
C SER A 200 -6.36 9.23 26.38
N GLN A 201 -5.99 9.54 25.14
CA GLN A 201 -6.20 10.88 24.55
C GLN A 201 -7.36 10.94 23.55
N GLY A 202 -7.90 9.79 23.17
CA GLY A 202 -8.97 9.70 22.18
C GLY A 202 -8.43 9.67 20.76
N SER A 203 -9.27 9.16 19.87
CA SER A 203 -8.94 9.02 18.46
C SER A 203 -9.18 10.31 17.70
N ASP A 204 -8.19 10.77 16.95
CA ASP A 204 -8.33 11.98 16.15
C ASP A 204 -8.96 11.67 14.78
N GLY A 205 -9.74 12.61 14.26
CA GLY A 205 -10.26 12.54 12.88
C GLY A 205 -11.42 11.60 12.64
N MET A 206 -11.91 10.95 13.69
CA MET A 206 -13.11 10.13 13.63
C MET A 206 -14.34 11.01 13.41
N ARG A 207 -15.34 10.46 12.71
CA ARG A 207 -16.64 11.11 12.59
C ARG A 207 -17.41 10.93 13.90
N THR A 208 -18.11 11.98 14.31
CA THR A 208 -19.13 11.91 15.36
C THR A 208 -20.50 11.92 14.71
N GLY A 209 -21.42 11.11 15.23
CA GLY A 209 -22.80 11.08 14.74
C GLY A 209 -23.75 10.50 15.78
N PRO A 210 -25.05 10.40 15.45
CA PRO A 210 -26.00 9.71 16.29
C PRO A 210 -25.49 8.31 16.63
N GLY A 211 -25.44 7.99 17.93
CA GLY A 211 -24.93 6.73 18.46
C GLY A 211 -23.50 6.78 19.00
N GLY A 212 -22.66 7.75 18.61
CA GLY A 212 -21.31 7.93 19.19
C GLY A 212 -20.20 8.17 18.16
N TYR A 213 -18.98 7.81 18.56
CA TYR A 213 -17.78 7.86 17.72
C TYR A 213 -17.78 6.77 16.66
N ARG A 214 -17.09 7.03 15.54
CA ARG A 214 -17.04 6.15 14.37
C ARG A 214 -15.62 6.03 13.84
N ASN A 215 -14.83 5.16 14.48
CA ASN A 215 -13.39 5.03 14.21
C ASN A 215 -13.08 4.10 13.03
N GLN A 216 -13.71 2.93 13.03
CA GLN A 216 -13.54 1.94 11.99
C GLN A 216 -14.01 2.49 10.64
N ARG A 217 -13.09 2.56 9.68
CA ARG A 217 -13.34 3.12 8.36
C ARG A 217 -12.74 2.25 7.26
N GLN A 218 -13.45 2.10 6.16
CA GLN A 218 -12.93 1.50 4.92
C GLN A 218 -13.34 2.38 3.73
N VAL A 219 -12.39 2.72 2.86
CA VAL A 219 -12.63 3.51 1.66
C VAL A 219 -12.73 2.58 0.44
N VAL A 220 -13.89 2.54 -0.22
CA VAL A 220 -14.16 1.61 -1.34
C VAL A 220 -14.59 2.37 -2.60
N LYS A 221 -14.14 1.94 -3.77
CA LYS A 221 -14.55 2.53 -5.06
C LYS A 221 -15.91 2.00 -5.48
N VAL A 222 -16.78 2.88 -5.96
CA VAL A 222 -18.06 2.48 -6.54
C VAL A 222 -17.86 2.05 -7.98
N THR A 223 -18.28 0.84 -8.34
CA THR A 223 -18.16 0.27 -9.69
C THR A 223 -19.51 0.10 -10.39
N GLY A 224 -20.61 0.12 -9.65
CA GLY A 224 -21.96 0.01 -10.21
C GLY A 224 -23.03 0.48 -9.25
N ILE A 225 -24.16 0.97 -9.78
CA ILE A 225 -25.32 1.43 -9.02
C ILE A 225 -26.57 0.85 -9.68
N ASN A 226 -27.38 0.12 -8.91
CA ASN A 226 -28.68 -0.41 -9.34
C ASN A 226 -29.74 -0.10 -8.27
N GLY A 227 -30.40 1.05 -8.42
CA GLY A 227 -31.23 1.62 -7.35
C GLY A 227 -30.38 1.83 -6.09
N ASN A 228 -30.81 1.24 -4.98
CA ASN A 228 -30.12 1.32 -3.70
C ASN A 228 -29.00 0.27 -3.50
N GLN A 229 -28.81 -0.65 -4.46
CA GLN A 229 -27.71 -1.60 -4.43
C GLN A 229 -26.48 -1.01 -5.13
N VAL A 230 -25.38 -0.88 -4.39
CA VAL A 230 -24.13 -0.29 -4.84
C VAL A 230 -23.07 -1.37 -4.90
N THR A 231 -22.46 -1.57 -6.07
CA THR A 231 -21.31 -2.46 -6.26
C THR A 231 -20.03 -1.70 -5.92
N ILE A 232 -19.18 -2.31 -5.11
CA ILE A 232 -17.95 -1.72 -4.57
C ILE A 232 -16.73 -2.59 -4.86
N THR A 233 -15.55 -1.98 -4.90
CA THR A 233 -14.26 -2.66 -4.87
C THR A 233 -13.26 -1.90 -4.01
N PRO A 234 -12.45 -2.58 -3.19
CA PRO A 234 -12.53 -4.01 -2.85
C PRO A 234 -13.81 -4.36 -2.09
N GLY A 235 -14.00 -5.65 -1.80
CA GLY A 235 -15.06 -6.09 -0.89
C GLY A 235 -14.81 -5.68 0.55
N ILE A 236 -15.82 -5.84 1.41
CA ILE A 236 -15.73 -5.50 2.84
C ILE A 236 -14.62 -6.30 3.54
N TYR A 237 -13.72 -5.63 4.27
CA TYR A 237 -12.54 -6.28 4.86
C TYR A 237 -12.77 -6.89 6.25
N MET A 238 -13.42 -6.14 7.13
CA MET A 238 -13.60 -6.55 8.52
C MET A 238 -14.88 -7.38 8.71
N PRO A 239 -14.88 -8.39 9.60
CA PRO A 239 -16.05 -9.26 9.80
C PRO A 239 -17.06 -8.72 10.83
N ASN A 240 -16.81 -7.57 11.46
CA ASN A 240 -17.60 -7.04 12.58
C ASN A 240 -18.60 -5.94 12.19
N TRP A 241 -18.76 -5.65 10.89
CA TRP A 241 -19.79 -4.73 10.41
C TRP A 241 -21.18 -5.31 10.70
N ARG A 242 -22.05 -4.51 11.34
CA ARG A 242 -23.37 -5.01 11.77
C ARG A 242 -24.40 -3.89 11.95
N ALA A 243 -25.65 -4.21 11.66
CA ALA A 243 -26.76 -3.25 11.75
C ALA A 243 -26.90 -2.60 13.14
N SER A 244 -26.54 -3.31 14.22
CA SER A 244 -26.62 -2.77 15.58
C SER A 244 -25.65 -1.60 15.84
N GLN A 245 -24.64 -1.39 14.98
CA GLN A 245 -23.69 -0.27 15.08
C GLN A 245 -24.04 0.88 14.12
N ALA A 246 -25.28 0.92 13.60
CA ALA A 246 -25.75 1.95 12.67
C ALA A 246 -24.73 2.31 11.56
N PRO A 247 -24.32 1.35 10.70
CA PRO A 247 -23.35 1.60 9.65
C PRO A 247 -23.82 2.68 8.67
N GLN A 248 -22.89 3.52 8.20
CA GLN A 248 -23.17 4.59 7.25
C GLN A 248 -22.10 4.61 6.15
N ALA A 249 -22.47 5.21 5.01
CA ALA A 249 -21.56 5.55 3.93
C ALA A 249 -21.61 7.06 3.71
N TRP A 250 -20.45 7.66 3.43
CA TRP A 250 -20.35 9.08 3.08
C TRP A 250 -19.29 9.31 2.01
N TRP A 251 -19.43 10.37 1.23
CA TRP A 251 -18.57 10.59 0.07
C TRP A 251 -18.49 12.06 -0.37
N PRO A 252 -17.34 12.45 -0.97
CA PRO A 252 -17.19 13.76 -1.60
C PRO A 252 -18.04 13.88 -2.86
N THR A 253 -18.46 15.11 -3.16
CA THR A 253 -19.14 15.47 -4.41
C THR A 253 -18.24 15.24 -5.64
N THR A 254 -16.95 15.57 -5.55
CA THR A 254 -15.94 15.31 -6.58
C THR A 254 -14.71 14.64 -5.99
N VAL A 255 -14.13 13.69 -6.73
CA VAL A 255 -12.92 12.98 -6.33
C VAL A 255 -11.76 13.38 -7.24
N MET A 256 -10.62 13.67 -6.64
CA MET A 256 -9.36 13.85 -7.39
C MET A 256 -8.83 12.49 -7.84
N VAL A 257 -8.50 12.36 -9.12
CA VAL A 257 -8.08 11.07 -9.67
C VAL A 257 -6.82 11.21 -10.51
N ARG A 258 -5.87 10.29 -10.29
CA ARG A 258 -4.71 10.09 -11.17
C ARG A 258 -3.86 11.36 -11.37
N ALA A 259 -3.70 12.16 -10.32
CA ALA A 259 -2.71 13.24 -10.29
C ALA A 259 -1.36 12.70 -9.79
N GLY A 260 -0.26 13.21 -10.34
CA GLY A 260 1.08 12.71 -10.04
C GLY A 260 2.08 13.81 -9.73
N ILE A 261 2.96 13.57 -8.76
CA ILE A 261 4.15 14.40 -8.49
C ILE A 261 5.40 13.55 -8.72
N GLU A 262 6.28 14.00 -9.61
CA GLU A 262 7.39 13.19 -10.10
C GLU A 262 8.73 13.95 -10.14
N ASN A 263 9.81 13.25 -9.78
CA ASN A 263 11.18 13.58 -10.18
C ASN A 263 11.65 15.00 -9.82
N MET A 264 11.50 15.41 -8.55
CA MET A 264 11.96 16.72 -8.08
C MET A 264 12.28 16.72 -6.58
N THR A 265 13.08 17.69 -6.14
CA THR A 265 13.19 18.04 -4.72
C THR A 265 12.10 19.02 -4.33
N ILE A 266 11.41 18.78 -3.22
CA ILE A 266 10.47 19.69 -2.57
C ILE A 266 11.06 20.10 -1.22
N GLN A 267 11.20 21.40 -1.02
CA GLN A 267 11.59 21.99 0.25
C GLN A 267 10.45 22.90 0.73
N PRO A 268 9.59 22.41 1.63
CA PRO A 268 8.50 23.20 2.20
C PRO A 268 9.04 24.37 3.02
N VAL A 269 8.22 25.42 3.19
CA VAL A 269 8.47 26.46 4.19
C VAL A 269 8.44 25.84 5.59
N ASP A 270 9.22 26.38 6.53
CA ASP A 270 9.29 25.84 7.89
C ASP A 270 7.89 25.77 8.55
N GLY A 271 7.68 24.72 9.33
CA GLY A 271 6.37 24.37 9.90
C GLY A 271 5.38 23.72 8.92
N ALA A 272 5.52 23.88 7.60
CA ALA A 272 4.51 23.41 6.64
C ALA A 272 4.38 21.88 6.54
N SER A 273 3.19 21.42 6.13
CA SER A 273 3.03 20.09 5.56
C SER A 273 3.65 20.04 4.14
N GLY A 274 4.04 18.86 3.67
CA GLY A 274 4.58 18.66 2.33
C GLY A 274 3.47 18.60 1.29
N ILE A 275 3.09 17.39 0.90
CA ILE A 275 2.06 17.10 -0.09
C ILE A 275 0.83 16.54 0.63
N ASP A 276 -0.34 17.13 0.42
CA ASP A 276 -1.61 16.58 0.90
C ASP A 276 -2.40 15.99 -0.26
N ILE A 277 -2.80 14.73 -0.10
CA ILE A 277 -3.67 14.01 -1.01
C ILE A 277 -5.00 13.83 -0.27
N MET A 278 -6.02 14.59 -0.66
CA MET A 278 -7.29 14.68 0.06
C MET A 278 -8.48 14.34 -0.83
N ASN A 279 -9.40 13.49 -0.36
CA ASN A 279 -10.57 13.08 -1.15
C ASN A 279 -10.18 12.64 -2.58
N ALA A 280 -9.13 11.83 -2.65
CA ALA A 280 -8.48 11.46 -3.90
C ALA A 280 -8.25 9.95 -3.98
N MET A 281 -8.19 9.43 -5.19
CA MET A 281 -7.81 8.04 -5.43
C MET A 281 -6.86 7.89 -6.61
N GLU A 282 -6.07 6.83 -6.58
CA GLU A 282 -5.19 6.43 -7.70
C GLU A 282 -4.18 7.53 -8.09
N CYS A 283 -3.77 8.37 -7.12
CA CYS A 283 -2.73 9.40 -7.25
C CYS A 283 -1.36 8.85 -6.82
N TRP A 284 -0.28 9.55 -7.17
CA TRP A 284 1.07 9.05 -6.86
C TRP A 284 2.10 10.14 -6.59
N ILE A 285 3.12 9.73 -5.84
CA ILE A 285 4.34 10.50 -5.59
C ILE A 285 5.52 9.55 -5.85
N THR A 286 6.34 9.85 -6.85
CA THR A 286 7.50 8.99 -7.16
C THR A 286 8.73 9.76 -7.62
N GLY A 287 9.90 9.27 -7.24
CA GLY A 287 11.17 9.93 -7.54
C GLY A 287 11.29 11.31 -6.91
N VAL A 288 10.57 11.56 -5.82
CA VAL A 288 10.58 12.84 -5.11
C VAL A 288 11.52 12.76 -3.92
N ARG A 289 12.30 13.82 -3.73
CA ARG A 289 13.02 14.09 -2.49
C ARG A 289 12.29 15.19 -1.73
N SER A 290 11.84 14.96 -0.51
CA SER A 290 11.25 16.01 0.33
C SER A 290 12.16 16.30 1.52
N VAL A 291 12.61 17.55 1.64
CA VAL A 291 13.64 17.94 2.61
C VAL A 291 13.11 19.03 3.52
N LYS A 292 13.01 18.72 4.81
CA LYS A 292 12.71 19.67 5.88
C LYS A 292 13.95 19.80 6.77
N VAL A 293 14.63 20.94 6.70
CA VAL A 293 15.77 21.24 7.61
C VAL A 293 15.30 22.27 8.62
N ALA A 294 15.36 21.92 9.90
CA ALA A 294 15.13 22.84 11.00
C ALA A 294 16.11 24.03 10.94
N PRO A 295 15.67 25.30 11.09
CA PRO A 295 16.60 26.38 11.36
C PRO A 295 17.22 26.22 12.76
N PRO A 296 18.48 26.66 12.98
CA PRO A 296 19.11 26.59 14.30
C PRO A 296 18.28 27.32 15.38
N GLY A 297 17.83 26.59 16.41
CA GLY A 297 17.14 27.15 17.58
C GLY A 297 15.63 27.36 17.46
N GLY A 298 14.97 26.93 16.37
CA GLY A 298 13.51 26.83 16.31
C GLY A 298 13.02 25.43 16.69
N PRO A 299 11.71 25.21 16.99
CA PRO A 299 11.10 23.88 16.90
C PRO A 299 11.01 23.52 15.41
N GLY A 300 12.18 23.35 14.79
CA GLY A 300 12.30 23.26 13.36
C GLY A 300 11.87 21.89 12.89
N GLY A 301 11.05 21.90 11.84
CA GLY A 301 10.59 20.69 11.18
C GLY A 301 9.08 20.68 11.07
N GLY A 302 8.60 20.83 9.84
CA GLY A 302 7.18 20.86 9.54
C GLY A 302 6.51 19.50 9.76
N ARG A 303 5.18 19.53 9.88
CA ARG A 303 4.30 18.41 10.24
C ARG A 303 4.63 17.07 9.54
N ASN A 304 4.10 16.85 8.35
CA ASN A 304 4.23 15.57 7.64
C ASN A 304 4.77 15.79 6.22
N HIS A 305 5.45 14.82 5.61
CA HIS A 305 5.89 14.94 4.22
C HIS A 305 4.78 14.63 3.23
N VAL A 306 3.99 13.60 3.50
CA VAL A 306 2.81 13.22 2.71
C VAL A 306 1.63 13.00 3.64
N TRP A 307 0.48 13.57 3.33
CA TRP A 307 -0.77 13.32 4.03
C TRP A 307 -1.73 12.60 3.10
N LEU A 308 -2.28 11.47 3.55
CA LEU A 308 -3.29 10.69 2.86
C LEU A 308 -4.62 10.87 3.60
N THR A 309 -5.42 11.84 3.18
CA THR A 309 -6.62 12.27 3.90
C THR A 309 -7.90 11.84 3.17
N MET A 310 -8.59 10.80 3.66
CA MET A 310 -9.78 10.23 3.02
C MET A 310 -9.50 9.77 1.58
N THR A 311 -8.59 8.81 1.46
CA THR A 311 -8.07 8.39 0.16
C THR A 311 -8.11 6.89 -0.07
N ARG A 312 -7.95 6.48 -1.34
CA ARG A 312 -7.69 5.07 -1.65
C ARG A 312 -6.80 4.82 -2.85
N GLY A 313 -6.08 3.70 -2.86
CA GLY A 313 -5.39 3.21 -4.05
C GLY A 313 -4.26 4.12 -4.54
N ASN A 314 -3.66 4.95 -3.67
CA ASN A 314 -2.54 5.79 -4.07
C ASN A 314 -1.21 5.02 -3.99
N GLU A 315 -0.21 5.48 -4.73
CA GLU A 315 1.12 4.86 -4.74
C GLU A 315 2.22 5.87 -4.39
N ILE A 316 2.85 5.69 -3.22
CA ILE A 316 3.97 6.51 -2.76
C ILE A 316 5.23 5.66 -2.84
N ARG A 317 6.01 5.84 -3.90
CA ARG A 317 7.10 4.93 -4.23
C ARG A 317 8.40 5.59 -4.66
N ASN A 318 9.54 5.02 -4.27
CA ASN A 318 10.87 5.47 -4.69
C ASN A 318 11.07 6.95 -4.33
N ASN A 319 10.87 7.30 -3.06
CA ASN A 319 11.07 8.66 -2.57
C ASN A 319 12.10 8.72 -1.44
N TYR A 320 12.60 9.91 -1.16
CA TYR A 320 13.47 10.18 -0.03
C TYR A 320 12.94 11.34 0.82
N PHE A 321 12.59 11.05 2.07
CA PHE A 321 12.06 11.98 3.04
C PHE A 321 13.12 12.26 4.11
N TYR A 322 13.52 13.53 4.22
CA TYR A 322 14.48 13.99 5.21
C TYR A 322 13.86 15.01 6.16
N GLY A 323 13.98 14.75 7.46
CA GLY A 323 13.74 15.72 8.52
C GLY A 323 12.27 15.93 8.86
N SER A 324 11.98 16.21 10.14
CA SER A 324 10.65 16.60 10.63
C SER A 324 10.79 17.32 11.97
N GLY A 325 9.70 17.71 12.61
CA GLY A 325 9.70 18.56 13.82
C GLY A 325 10.32 17.94 15.08
N GLY A 326 10.66 16.65 15.07
CA GLY A 326 11.30 16.00 16.21
C GLY A 326 10.39 15.77 17.41
N GLN A 327 9.07 15.97 17.25
CA GLN A 327 8.10 15.97 18.34
C GLN A 327 6.73 15.44 17.87
N SER A 328 5.69 15.59 18.70
CA SER A 328 4.31 15.26 18.31
C SER A 328 3.93 15.93 16.98
N GLN A 329 3.09 15.26 16.18
CA GLN A 329 2.62 15.74 14.88
C GLN A 329 3.73 15.92 13.82
N SER A 330 4.84 15.19 13.97
CA SER A 330 5.98 15.18 13.03
C SER A 330 6.09 13.83 12.33
N TYR A 331 5.75 13.71 11.05
CA TYR A 331 5.56 12.42 10.37
C TYR A 331 6.23 12.35 8.99
N GLY A 332 6.52 11.13 8.52
CA GLY A 332 6.87 10.89 7.13
C GLY A 332 5.61 10.89 6.28
N ILE A 333 4.92 9.76 6.27
CA ILE A 333 3.62 9.58 5.63
C ILE A 333 2.56 9.36 6.72
N GLU A 334 1.46 10.10 6.63
CA GLU A 334 0.35 10.09 7.60
C GLU A 334 -0.96 9.68 6.92
N TRP A 335 -1.72 8.74 7.53
CA TRP A 335 -3.04 8.29 7.04
C TRP A 335 -4.19 8.86 7.85
N TYR A 336 -5.25 9.35 7.19
CA TYR A 336 -6.35 10.04 7.88
C TYR A 336 -7.71 10.13 7.13
N PRO A 337 -8.52 9.06 7.05
CA PRO A 337 -8.10 7.67 6.89
C PRO A 337 -7.63 7.38 5.45
N GLY A 338 -7.04 6.21 5.22
CA GLY A 338 -6.76 5.68 3.89
C GLY A 338 -7.22 4.22 3.73
N SER A 339 -7.36 3.75 2.49
CA SER A 339 -7.48 2.31 2.21
C SER A 339 -6.80 1.91 0.92
N ASP A 340 -6.26 0.69 0.87
CA ASP A 340 -5.58 0.14 -0.31
C ASP A 340 -4.45 1.04 -0.85
N ASN A 341 -3.82 1.91 -0.06
CA ASN A 341 -2.66 2.66 -0.52
C ASN A 341 -1.43 1.75 -0.52
N LEU A 342 -0.53 1.97 -1.47
CA LEU A 342 0.76 1.29 -1.57
C LEU A 342 1.89 2.27 -1.28
N VAL A 343 2.63 2.03 -0.21
CA VAL A 343 3.81 2.80 0.19
C VAL A 343 5.01 1.88 0.11
N GLU A 344 5.81 2.02 -0.96
CA GLU A 344 6.91 1.09 -1.20
C GLU A 344 8.25 1.71 -1.58
N ASN A 345 9.35 1.08 -1.15
CA ASN A 345 10.71 1.45 -1.53
C ASN A 345 11.05 2.94 -1.28
N ASN A 346 10.58 3.50 -0.16
CA ASN A 346 10.91 4.85 0.27
C ASN A 346 12.03 4.86 1.32
N ILE A 347 12.79 5.95 1.36
CA ILE A 347 13.83 6.22 2.36
C ILE A 347 13.32 7.30 3.31
N PHE A 348 13.43 7.04 4.60
CA PHE A 348 13.14 8.01 5.66
C PHE A 348 14.39 8.22 6.50
N GLN A 349 14.83 9.47 6.65
CA GLN A 349 15.98 9.82 7.48
C GLN A 349 15.64 11.04 8.32
N HIS A 350 15.98 11.01 9.61
CA HIS A 350 15.73 12.16 10.48
C HIS A 350 14.23 12.51 10.60
N VAL A 351 13.36 11.52 10.37
CA VAL A 351 11.90 11.64 10.44
C VAL A 351 11.41 11.03 11.74
N THR A 352 10.57 11.73 12.47
CA THR A 352 10.10 11.31 13.80
C THR A 352 9.32 10.01 13.77
N SER A 353 8.19 9.95 13.04
CA SER A 353 7.52 8.67 12.76
C SER A 353 7.43 8.48 11.24
N PRO A 354 8.30 7.63 10.65
CA PRO A 354 8.39 7.46 9.19
C PRO A 354 7.05 7.09 8.55
N MET A 355 6.36 6.09 9.08
CA MET A 355 5.06 5.64 8.60
C MET A 355 4.09 5.61 9.78
N LEU A 356 3.24 6.63 9.87
CA LEU A 356 2.25 6.77 10.93
C LEU A 356 0.85 6.56 10.35
N VAL A 357 0.28 5.39 10.60
CA VAL A 357 -1.08 5.08 10.21
C VAL A 357 -2.01 5.62 11.29
N GLY A 358 -2.66 6.75 11.01
CA GLY A 358 -3.72 7.27 11.86
C GLY A 358 -4.93 6.36 11.77
N THR A 359 -5.51 6.22 10.58
CA THR A 359 -6.53 5.20 10.32
C THR A 359 -6.35 4.62 8.93
N GLY A 360 -6.11 3.31 8.82
CA GLY A 360 -5.88 2.61 7.56
C GLY A 360 -6.70 1.33 7.43
N SER A 361 -7.02 0.94 6.20
CA SER A 361 -7.60 -0.39 5.95
C SER A 361 -7.13 -0.99 4.64
N GLY A 362 -6.51 -2.16 4.70
CA GLY A 362 -6.01 -2.85 3.50
C GLY A 362 -4.79 -2.21 2.84
N ASP A 363 -4.18 -1.19 3.46
CA ASP A 363 -2.96 -0.58 2.93
C ASP A 363 -1.76 -1.53 3.01
N VAL A 364 -0.84 -1.36 2.06
CA VAL A 364 0.43 -2.10 1.98
C VAL A 364 1.60 -1.13 2.16
N LEU A 365 2.41 -1.37 3.19
CA LEU A 365 3.60 -0.60 3.52
C LEU A 365 4.81 -1.53 3.40
N ALA A 366 5.50 -1.48 2.26
CA ALA A 366 6.45 -2.51 1.88
C ALA A 366 7.84 -2.01 1.48
N TYR A 367 8.89 -2.70 1.93
CA TYR A 367 10.27 -2.45 1.48
C TYR A 367 10.77 -1.02 1.70
N ASN A 368 10.25 -0.32 2.70
CA ASN A 368 10.73 1.01 3.09
C ASN A 368 11.93 0.89 4.03
N PHE A 369 12.84 1.85 3.93
CA PHE A 369 14.00 1.97 4.79
C PHE A 369 13.87 3.21 5.68
N SER A 370 14.12 3.06 6.98
CA SER A 370 14.20 4.19 7.90
C SER A 370 15.43 4.12 8.80
N ILE A 371 16.01 5.28 9.10
CA ILE A 371 17.19 5.41 9.95
C ILE A 371 17.19 6.78 10.63
N ASP A 372 17.83 6.87 11.80
CA ASP A 372 17.96 8.14 12.53
C ASP A 372 16.58 8.78 12.79
N ASN A 373 15.63 8.04 13.38
CA ASN A 373 14.30 8.58 13.63
C ASN A 373 14.38 9.64 14.75
N LEU A 374 14.24 10.92 14.40
CA LEU A 374 14.40 12.06 15.31
C LEU A 374 13.24 12.14 16.30
N TYR A 375 13.52 12.09 17.60
CA TYR A 375 12.54 12.42 18.63
C TYR A 375 13.23 12.95 19.88
N ASP A 376 13.01 14.22 20.18
CA ASP A 376 13.69 14.94 21.26
C ASP A 376 12.89 15.05 22.58
N PRO A 377 11.54 14.97 22.62
CA PRO A 377 10.80 15.01 23.87
C PRO A 377 11.34 14.00 24.89
N GLY A 378 11.38 14.42 26.17
CA GLY A 378 11.92 13.60 27.25
C GLY A 378 13.46 13.47 27.24
N GLY A 379 14.18 14.33 26.51
CA GLY A 379 15.65 14.34 26.47
C GLY A 379 16.24 13.40 25.42
N GLY A 380 15.46 13.00 24.42
CA GLY A 380 15.94 12.23 23.27
C GLY A 380 16.16 10.74 23.50
N GLY A 381 15.79 10.20 24.68
CA GLY A 381 15.97 8.79 25.02
C GLY A 381 14.90 7.85 24.45
N TRP A 382 13.81 8.36 23.89
CA TRP A 382 12.70 7.57 23.37
C TRP A 382 12.93 7.16 21.92
N MET A 383 12.78 5.87 21.62
CA MET A 383 12.83 5.34 20.25
C MET A 383 11.48 5.49 19.57
N GLN A 384 11.47 6.06 18.36
CA GLN A 384 10.29 6.03 17.50
C GLN A 384 10.39 4.86 16.52
N PRO A 385 9.36 4.00 16.43
CA PRO A 385 9.36 2.89 15.49
C PRO A 385 9.25 3.38 14.04
N THR A 386 9.63 2.53 13.11
CA THR A 386 9.49 2.76 11.66
C THR A 386 8.02 2.78 11.24
N HIS A 387 7.23 1.85 11.78
CA HIS A 387 5.77 1.81 11.65
C HIS A 387 5.11 2.13 12.99
N ALA A 388 4.13 3.02 12.98
CA ALA A 388 3.26 3.30 14.13
C ALA A 388 1.79 3.27 13.70
N SER A 389 0.98 2.46 14.37
CA SER A 389 -0.49 2.61 14.32
C SER A 389 -0.96 3.46 15.49
N HIS A 390 -1.73 4.50 15.19
CA HIS A 390 -2.00 5.61 16.09
C HIS A 390 -3.49 5.69 16.45
N ASN A 391 -4.36 6.07 15.50
CA ASN A 391 -5.78 6.27 15.79
C ASN A 391 -6.59 4.98 15.63
N GLY A 392 -7.83 4.99 16.10
CA GLY A 392 -8.65 3.78 16.13
C GLY A 392 -9.11 3.34 14.75
N GLY A 393 -9.21 2.01 14.56
CA GLY A 393 -9.83 1.42 13.38
C GLY A 393 -8.86 0.90 12.33
N ASP A 394 -7.56 0.86 12.62
CA ASP A 394 -6.57 0.21 11.75
C ASP A 394 -6.87 -1.27 11.59
N ALA A 395 -6.97 -1.71 10.34
CA ALA A 395 -7.39 -3.08 10.03
C ALA A 395 -6.78 -3.62 8.73
N MET A 396 -6.37 -4.89 8.75
CA MET A 396 -5.93 -5.62 7.54
C MET A 396 -4.76 -4.94 6.80
N LEU A 397 -3.87 -4.25 7.51
CA LEU A 397 -2.67 -3.69 6.91
C LEU A 397 -1.61 -4.78 6.69
N LEU A 398 -0.87 -4.69 5.60
CA LEU A 398 0.32 -5.49 5.36
C LEU A 398 1.57 -4.60 5.48
N ILE A 399 2.42 -4.93 6.45
CA ILE A 399 3.70 -4.28 6.69
C ILE A 399 4.77 -5.31 6.32
N GLU A 400 5.38 -5.17 5.15
CA GLU A 400 6.21 -6.22 4.56
C GLU A 400 7.64 -5.76 4.21
N GLY A 401 8.66 -6.53 4.55
CA GLY A 401 9.99 -6.33 3.95
C GLY A 401 10.69 -5.03 4.31
N ASN A 402 10.20 -4.28 5.31
CA ASN A 402 10.78 -2.99 5.71
C ASN A 402 12.07 -3.21 6.51
N ASP A 403 13.02 -2.26 6.41
CA ASP A 403 14.26 -2.24 7.18
C ASP A 403 14.30 -0.97 8.05
N GLY A 404 14.33 -1.12 9.38
CA GLY A 404 14.24 0.02 10.29
C GLY A 404 14.31 -0.31 11.77
N LEU A 405 13.83 0.61 12.61
CA LEU A 405 14.01 0.53 14.06
C LEU A 405 13.02 -0.42 14.74
N GLY A 406 11.78 -0.53 14.24
CA GLY A 406 10.74 -1.34 14.88
C GLY A 406 9.34 -1.06 14.36
N ALA A 407 8.36 -1.74 14.92
CA ALA A 407 6.95 -1.46 14.76
C ALA A 407 6.27 -1.30 16.11
N GLY A 408 5.36 -0.34 16.20
CA GLY A 408 4.56 -0.09 17.39
C GLY A 408 3.10 0.17 17.07
N THR A 409 2.24 -0.12 18.02
CA THR A 409 0.83 0.29 18.00
C THR A 409 0.51 0.85 19.37
N ASP A 410 -0.02 2.07 19.46
CA ASP A 410 -0.36 2.66 20.75
C ASP A 410 -1.83 2.45 21.11
N ASN A 411 -2.13 2.54 22.40
CA ASN A 411 -3.50 2.70 22.88
C ASN A 411 -3.76 4.11 23.45
N ILE A 412 -2.99 5.09 22.97
CA ILE A 412 -3.12 6.50 23.31
C ILE A 412 -4.29 7.08 22.51
N HIS A 413 -4.35 6.75 21.21
CA HIS A 413 -5.38 7.26 20.31
C HIS A 413 -6.30 6.17 19.75
N GLY A 414 -5.86 4.91 19.69
CA GLY A 414 -6.58 3.91 18.91
C GLY A 414 -6.59 2.48 19.45
N THR A 415 -7.45 1.68 18.82
CA THR A 415 -7.52 0.22 18.91
C THR A 415 -7.27 -0.35 17.52
N HIS A 416 -6.56 -1.47 17.42
CA HIS A 416 -5.94 -1.94 16.18
C HIS A 416 -6.12 -3.45 16.00
N HIS A 417 -6.46 -3.91 14.79
CA HIS A 417 -6.81 -5.32 14.57
C HIS A 417 -6.25 -5.90 13.27
N PHE A 418 -5.84 -7.17 13.30
CA PHE A 418 -5.45 -7.93 12.08
C PHE A 418 -4.33 -7.29 11.23
N LEU A 419 -3.38 -6.60 11.86
CA LEU A 419 -2.16 -6.16 11.16
C LEU A 419 -1.25 -7.36 10.90
N THR A 420 -0.63 -7.39 9.73
CA THR A 420 0.30 -8.44 9.32
C THR A 420 1.68 -7.86 9.09
N PHE A 421 2.64 -8.24 9.94
CA PHE A 421 4.05 -7.94 9.82
C PHE A 421 4.77 -9.14 9.19
N PHE A 422 5.20 -8.99 7.94
CA PHE A 422 5.80 -10.07 7.16
C PHE A 422 7.22 -9.74 6.71
N ARG A 423 8.21 -10.59 7.03
CA ARG A 423 9.60 -10.44 6.52
C ARG A 423 10.23 -9.05 6.75
N ASN A 424 9.93 -8.35 7.84
CA ASN A 424 10.60 -7.10 8.17
C ASN A 424 11.92 -7.35 8.89
N HIS A 425 12.87 -6.42 8.74
CA HIS A 425 14.11 -6.36 9.48
C HIS A 425 14.07 -5.18 10.45
N TYR A 426 13.87 -5.47 11.74
CA TYR A 426 13.79 -4.45 12.78
C TYR A 426 14.92 -4.61 13.78
N HIS A 427 15.79 -3.60 13.84
CA HIS A 427 17.09 -3.70 14.51
C HIS A 427 17.27 -2.76 15.72
N GLY A 428 16.27 -1.94 16.03
CA GLY A 428 16.31 -1.03 17.17
C GLY A 428 17.35 0.09 17.07
N ASP A 429 17.26 1.02 18.01
CA ASP A 429 18.26 2.07 18.22
C ASP A 429 18.95 1.91 19.58
N PRO A 430 20.22 1.46 19.62
CA PRO A 430 20.95 1.26 20.87
C PRO A 430 21.30 2.55 21.60
N ASN A 431 21.08 3.72 20.98
CA ASN A 431 21.27 5.02 21.63
C ASN A 431 20.03 5.47 22.42
N LYS A 432 18.96 4.67 22.41
CA LYS A 432 17.70 4.94 23.09
C LYS A 432 17.54 4.02 24.30
N THR A 433 16.76 4.47 25.27
CA THR A 433 16.57 3.81 26.58
C THR A 433 15.11 3.60 26.94
N ALA A 434 14.17 4.04 26.10
CA ALA A 434 12.73 3.91 26.32
C ALA A 434 11.99 3.64 25.01
N ASN A 435 10.91 2.86 25.09
CA ASN A 435 10.10 2.43 23.95
C ASN A 435 10.89 1.69 22.87
N THR A 436 11.87 0.92 23.31
CA THR A 436 12.92 0.35 22.46
C THR A 436 12.61 -1.08 22.02
N ALA A 437 11.49 -1.66 22.45
CA ALA A 437 11.06 -2.97 21.97
C ALA A 437 10.90 -2.99 20.44
N THR A 438 11.37 -4.06 19.78
CA THR A 438 11.28 -4.10 18.30
C THR A 438 9.86 -4.21 17.78
N MET A 439 9.01 -4.91 18.54
CA MET A 439 7.58 -5.06 18.30
C MET A 439 6.85 -4.65 19.59
N HIS A 440 6.48 -3.38 19.70
CA HIS A 440 5.77 -2.87 20.88
C HIS A 440 4.26 -2.76 20.59
N LEU A 441 3.50 -3.77 21.00
CA LEU A 441 2.07 -3.86 20.73
C LEU A 441 1.30 -3.56 22.00
N TRP A 442 0.76 -2.35 22.10
CA TRP A 442 0.07 -1.91 23.30
C TRP A 442 -1.29 -2.60 23.41
N ARG A 443 -1.93 -2.41 24.56
CA ARG A 443 -3.29 -2.88 24.83
C ARG A 443 -4.25 -2.67 23.65
N TYR A 444 -5.14 -3.63 23.42
CA TYR A 444 -6.12 -3.63 22.32
C TYR A 444 -5.54 -3.74 20.90
N SER A 445 -4.27 -4.15 20.78
CA SER A 445 -3.67 -4.51 19.50
C SER A 445 -3.81 -6.02 19.29
N ARG A 446 -4.94 -6.45 18.73
CA ARG A 446 -5.36 -7.88 18.76
C ARG A 446 -5.36 -8.54 17.39
N PHE A 447 -5.18 -9.85 17.39
CA PHE A 447 -5.21 -10.74 16.22
C PHE A 447 -4.14 -10.42 15.16
N PHE A 448 -3.00 -9.88 15.59
CA PHE A 448 -1.89 -9.57 14.68
C PHE A 448 -1.19 -10.84 14.20
N ASN A 449 -0.61 -10.77 13.01
CA ASN A 449 0.21 -11.81 12.42
C ASN A 449 1.64 -11.30 12.29
N ILE A 450 2.60 -11.95 12.95
CA ILE A 450 4.02 -11.58 12.92
C ILE A 450 4.79 -12.77 12.36
N VAL A 451 5.10 -12.74 11.07
CA VAL A 451 5.56 -13.92 10.33
C VAL A 451 6.86 -13.65 9.57
N GLY A 452 7.87 -14.50 9.77
CA GLY A 452 9.11 -14.48 8.98
C GLY A 452 10.01 -13.25 9.15
N ASN A 453 9.83 -12.45 10.20
CA ASN A 453 10.62 -11.25 10.45
C ASN A 453 12.01 -11.60 11.01
N VAL A 454 12.96 -10.67 10.90
CA VAL A 454 14.31 -10.73 11.48
C VAL A 454 14.44 -9.58 12.47
N LEU A 455 14.49 -9.90 13.76
CA LEU A 455 14.25 -8.93 14.83
C LEU A 455 15.43 -8.82 15.80
N GLY A 456 15.61 -7.61 16.33
CA GLY A 456 16.56 -7.29 17.37
C GLY A 456 17.94 -6.92 16.86
N ARG A 457 18.89 -6.81 17.79
CA ARG A 457 20.30 -6.49 17.56
C ARG A 457 21.09 -7.24 18.62
N SER A 458 22.01 -8.08 18.14
CA SER A 458 22.89 -8.86 19.03
C SER A 458 23.67 -7.94 19.97
N GLY A 459 23.68 -8.28 21.26
CA GLY A 459 24.38 -7.51 22.30
C GLY A 459 23.62 -6.30 22.85
N TYR A 460 22.43 -5.99 22.33
CA TYR A 460 21.56 -4.93 22.87
C TYR A 460 20.28 -5.51 23.47
N TYR A 461 19.52 -6.28 22.69
CA TYR A 461 18.30 -6.93 23.17
C TYR A 461 18.62 -8.17 24.01
N THR A 462 18.01 -8.27 25.18
CA THR A 462 18.24 -9.37 26.14
C THR A 462 16.97 -10.09 26.55
N THR A 463 15.79 -9.50 26.31
CA THR A 463 14.50 -10.09 26.67
C THR A 463 13.77 -10.53 25.40
N TYR A 464 13.32 -11.79 25.35
CA TYR A 464 12.58 -12.31 24.19
C TYR A 464 11.16 -11.74 24.16
N GLU A 465 10.44 -11.80 25.27
CA GLU A 465 9.13 -11.17 25.36
C GLU A 465 8.84 -10.66 26.78
N THR A 466 8.04 -9.61 26.85
CA THR A 466 7.32 -9.17 28.05
C THR A 466 5.82 -9.19 27.78
N ASP A 467 5.05 -9.26 28.87
CA ASP A 467 3.59 -9.26 28.84
C ASP A 467 3.07 -8.27 29.88
N LEU A 468 2.14 -7.42 29.46
CA LEU A 468 1.53 -6.33 30.22
C LEU A 468 2.51 -5.24 30.70
N ALA A 469 3.76 -5.27 30.21
CA ALA A 469 4.85 -4.34 30.53
C ALA A 469 5.90 -4.33 29.41
N THR A 470 6.94 -3.50 29.57
CA THR A 470 8.14 -3.45 28.72
C THR A 470 9.37 -3.39 29.62
N ASP A 471 10.44 -4.10 29.24
CA ASP A 471 11.79 -3.94 29.83
C ASP A 471 12.64 -2.97 29.00
N ASP A 472 12.11 -2.46 27.88
CA ASP A 472 12.80 -1.58 26.93
C ASP A 472 14.04 -2.25 26.27
N VAL A 473 14.18 -3.56 26.41
CA VAL A 473 15.20 -4.38 25.74
C VAL A 473 14.61 -5.69 25.19
N ASP A 474 13.33 -5.59 24.81
CA ASP A 474 12.48 -6.70 24.39
C ASP A 474 12.45 -6.87 22.87
N ILE A 475 12.37 -8.13 22.40
CA ILE A 475 11.95 -8.37 21.01
C ILE A 475 10.46 -8.06 20.88
N TYR A 476 9.64 -8.61 21.77
CA TYR A 476 8.19 -8.38 21.80
C TYR A 476 7.72 -7.83 23.15
N SER A 477 6.95 -6.75 23.13
CA SER A 477 6.22 -6.26 24.32
C SER A 477 4.73 -6.23 24.00
N PHE A 478 3.92 -6.92 24.81
CA PHE A 478 2.49 -7.07 24.55
C PHE A 478 1.63 -6.45 25.64
N GLY A 479 0.55 -5.79 25.25
CA GLY A 479 -0.60 -5.53 26.12
C GLY A 479 -0.36 -4.52 27.23
N GLN A 480 0.81 -3.89 27.29
CA GLN A 480 1.05 -2.77 28.18
C GLN A 480 0.02 -1.66 27.89
N PRO A 481 -0.59 -1.07 28.93
CA PRO A 481 -1.45 0.09 28.77
C PRO A 481 -0.65 1.39 28.83
N ASP A 482 -1.16 2.42 28.18
CA ASP A 482 -0.83 3.79 28.56
C ASP A 482 -1.23 4.09 30.02
N SER A 483 -0.49 5.01 30.63
CA SER A 483 -0.44 5.25 32.07
C SER A 483 -1.82 5.24 32.76
N GLY A 484 -1.92 4.51 33.88
CA GLY A 484 -3.11 4.49 34.75
C GLY A 484 -4.22 3.51 34.38
N ALA A 485 -4.09 2.76 33.28
CA ALA A 485 -5.06 1.71 32.90
C ALA A 485 -4.54 0.28 33.17
N VAL A 486 -5.41 -0.72 33.03
CA VAL A 486 -5.05 -2.14 33.15
C VAL A 486 -4.56 -2.66 31.80
N GLY A 487 -3.51 -3.49 31.81
CA GLY A 487 -3.00 -4.14 30.61
C GLY A 487 -3.99 -5.13 29.99
N ASP A 488 -3.77 -5.48 28.73
CA ASP A 488 -4.63 -6.38 27.96
C ASP A 488 -3.90 -7.66 27.53
N PRO A 489 -4.08 -8.79 28.24
CA PRO A 489 -3.41 -10.05 27.91
C PRO A 489 -3.90 -10.64 26.58
N ARG A 490 -5.04 -10.19 26.05
CA ARG A 490 -5.53 -10.63 24.74
C ARG A 490 -4.59 -10.22 23.61
N THR A 491 -3.82 -9.16 23.79
CA THR A 491 -2.78 -8.73 22.83
C THR A 491 -1.82 -9.86 22.52
N LYS A 492 -1.28 -10.51 23.57
CA LYS A 492 -0.39 -11.67 23.43
C LYS A 492 -1.15 -12.92 23.02
N GLU A 493 -2.27 -13.21 23.68
CA GLU A 493 -3.05 -14.44 23.46
C GLU A 493 -3.49 -14.59 21.99
N THR A 494 -3.80 -13.46 21.32
CA THR A 494 -4.31 -13.47 19.95
C THR A 494 -3.25 -13.28 18.88
N ALA A 495 -2.02 -12.90 19.24
CA ALA A 495 -0.94 -12.71 18.31
C ALA A 495 -0.45 -14.05 17.74
N MET A 496 -0.26 -14.11 16.42
CA MET A 496 0.46 -15.19 15.77
C MET A 496 1.92 -14.81 15.60
N ARG A 497 2.83 -15.69 16.04
CA ARG A 497 4.25 -15.63 15.69
C ARG A 497 4.66 -16.92 14.99
N TRP A 498 5.31 -16.78 13.84
CA TRP A 498 5.72 -17.94 13.04
C TRP A 498 6.96 -17.63 12.19
N GLY A 499 8.03 -18.39 12.36
CA GLY A 499 9.24 -18.28 11.54
C GLY A 499 10.07 -17.02 11.76
N ASN A 500 9.81 -16.23 12.82
CA ASN A 500 10.63 -15.05 13.09
C ASN A 500 12.01 -15.48 13.61
N TYR A 501 13.08 -14.91 13.07
CA TYR A 501 14.40 -14.94 13.68
C TYR A 501 14.51 -13.77 14.66
N ASP A 502 15.08 -14.01 15.82
CA ASP A 502 15.35 -12.96 16.80
C ASP A 502 16.77 -13.06 17.38
N SER A 503 17.34 -11.93 17.78
CA SER A 503 18.71 -11.86 18.28
C SER A 503 18.90 -12.43 19.69
N VAL A 504 17.84 -12.62 20.48
CA VAL A 504 17.90 -13.12 21.86
C VAL A 504 17.98 -14.65 21.85
N GLY A 505 17.06 -15.29 21.14
CA GLY A 505 17.03 -16.73 20.90
C GLY A 505 18.05 -17.19 19.86
N ALA A 506 18.58 -16.27 19.05
CA ALA A 506 19.55 -16.51 17.97
C ALA A 506 19.13 -17.64 17.02
N ARG A 507 17.83 -17.75 16.75
CA ARG A 507 17.24 -18.81 15.92
C ARG A 507 15.91 -18.37 15.33
N SER A 508 15.55 -18.94 14.18
CA SER A 508 14.17 -18.86 13.68
C SER A 508 13.24 -19.75 14.51
N ARG A 509 12.11 -19.20 14.95
CA ARG A 509 11.13 -19.90 15.80
C ARG A 509 9.89 -20.31 15.02
N PHE A 510 9.75 -21.61 14.77
CA PHE A 510 8.54 -22.23 14.24
C PHE A 510 7.87 -23.04 15.36
N ASP A 511 7.37 -22.32 16.36
CA ASP A 511 6.81 -22.90 17.59
C ASP A 511 5.28 -22.96 17.52
N ALA A 512 4.71 -24.15 17.67
CA ALA A 512 3.27 -24.33 17.65
C ALA A 512 2.55 -23.62 18.82
N ALA A 513 3.24 -23.40 19.95
CA ALA A 513 2.70 -22.68 21.09
C ALA A 513 2.56 -21.17 20.82
N GLU A 514 3.23 -20.65 19.79
CA GLU A 514 3.15 -19.25 19.37
C GLU A 514 2.08 -19.00 18.28
N VAL A 515 1.34 -20.05 17.91
CA VAL A 515 0.21 -19.97 16.99
C VAL A 515 -1.10 -20.03 17.79
N PRO A 516 -2.00 -19.03 17.65
CA PRO A 516 -3.23 -18.96 18.43
C PRO A 516 -4.33 -19.85 17.83
N SER A 517 -4.06 -21.16 17.73
CA SER A 517 -4.97 -22.14 17.13
C SER A 517 -6.13 -22.56 18.03
N GLY A 518 -6.06 -22.27 19.33
CA GLY A 518 -7.09 -22.61 20.32
C GLY A 518 -8.17 -21.54 20.52
N LEU A 519 -8.12 -20.41 19.80
CA LEU A 519 -9.09 -19.33 19.97
C LEU A 519 -10.48 -19.74 19.49
N ALA A 520 -11.52 -19.25 20.17
CA ALA A 520 -12.89 -19.47 19.75
C ALA A 520 -13.23 -18.74 18.43
N ASN A 521 -12.74 -17.50 18.30
CA ASN A 521 -12.95 -16.65 17.14
C ASN A 521 -11.62 -16.26 16.52
N PHE A 522 -11.58 -16.22 15.19
CA PHE A 522 -10.43 -15.77 14.41
C PHE A 522 -9.13 -16.51 14.77
N ALA A 523 -9.17 -17.82 15.04
CA ALA A 523 -7.97 -18.62 15.27
C ALA A 523 -7.11 -18.67 14.00
N ASN A 524 -5.78 -18.75 14.14
CA ASN A 524 -4.92 -19.15 13.03
C ASN A 524 -4.68 -20.66 13.10
N PRO A 525 -4.85 -21.42 12.00
CA PRO A 525 -4.42 -22.80 11.98
C PRO A 525 -2.90 -22.88 12.10
N LEU A 526 -2.40 -23.95 12.74
CA LEU A 526 -0.97 -24.25 12.72
C LEU A 526 -0.52 -24.48 11.26
N PRO A 527 0.45 -23.71 10.74
CA PRO A 527 0.90 -23.91 9.36
C PRO A 527 1.49 -25.31 9.17
N ALA A 528 1.08 -25.99 8.10
CA ALA A 528 1.52 -27.36 7.81
C ALA A 528 2.98 -27.44 7.32
N SER A 529 3.58 -26.30 6.98
CA SER A 529 4.97 -26.19 6.54
C SER A 529 5.62 -24.91 7.07
N GLN A 530 6.96 -24.88 7.02
CA GLN A 530 7.76 -23.71 7.35
C GLN A 530 8.07 -22.83 6.12
N ALA A 531 7.55 -23.19 4.95
CA ALA A 531 7.76 -22.43 3.72
C ALA A 531 6.95 -21.13 3.77
N LEU A 532 7.61 -20.02 3.46
CA LEU A 532 7.01 -18.69 3.40
C LEU A 532 7.16 -18.16 1.97
N PRO A 533 6.12 -17.55 1.37
CA PRO A 533 6.25 -16.92 0.05
C PRO A 533 7.25 -15.75 0.10
N PRO A 534 7.81 -15.32 -1.04
CA PRO A 534 8.64 -14.12 -1.09
C PRO A 534 7.90 -12.84 -0.65
N SER A 535 6.61 -12.76 -0.93
CA SER A 535 5.74 -11.62 -0.63
C SER A 535 4.29 -12.08 -0.45
N LEU A 536 3.50 -11.31 0.31
CA LEU A 536 2.06 -11.52 0.45
C LEU A 536 1.21 -10.69 -0.51
N TYR A 537 1.80 -9.73 -1.24
CA TYR A 537 1.10 -8.90 -2.23
C TYR A 537 1.69 -8.97 -3.64
N LEU A 538 2.98 -9.34 -3.77
CA LEU A 538 3.65 -9.46 -5.06
C LEU A 538 3.80 -10.93 -5.49
N SER A 539 3.42 -11.21 -6.74
CA SER A 539 3.63 -12.51 -7.37
C SER A 539 5.02 -12.63 -8.03
N VAL A 540 5.70 -11.51 -8.29
CA VAL A 540 7.01 -11.45 -8.94
C VAL A 540 7.86 -10.36 -8.33
N ARG A 541 9.20 -10.52 -8.43
CA ARG A 541 10.16 -9.50 -7.98
C ARG A 541 9.90 -8.17 -8.71
N PRO A 542 9.76 -7.04 -8.00
CA PRO A 542 9.52 -5.74 -8.63
C PRO A 542 10.64 -5.32 -9.58
N SER A 543 10.31 -4.58 -10.62
CA SER A 543 11.29 -4.09 -11.61
C SER A 543 12.32 -3.13 -10.99
N TRP A 544 11.92 -2.37 -9.97
CA TRP A 544 12.78 -1.46 -9.22
C TRP A 544 13.67 -2.17 -8.19
N TRP A 545 13.51 -3.48 -7.98
CA TRP A 545 14.29 -4.24 -6.97
C TRP A 545 15.78 -4.33 -7.30
N GLY A 546 16.14 -4.24 -8.58
CA GLY A 546 17.52 -4.40 -9.03
C GLY A 546 18.02 -5.85 -8.90
N SER A 547 19.31 -6.00 -8.55
CA SER A 547 20.03 -7.28 -8.55
C SER A 547 20.00 -8.03 -7.22
N MET A 548 19.44 -7.43 -6.16
CA MET A 548 19.45 -8.04 -4.83
C MET A 548 18.62 -9.33 -4.77
N PRO A 549 19.00 -10.28 -3.89
CA PRO A 549 18.16 -11.43 -3.59
C PRO A 549 16.73 -10.99 -3.21
N TRP A 550 15.73 -11.72 -3.69
CA TRP A 550 14.32 -11.52 -3.33
C TRP A 550 13.71 -12.88 -2.99
N PRO A 551 13.16 -13.06 -1.78
CA PRO A 551 13.04 -12.07 -0.69
C PRO A 551 14.41 -11.72 -0.06
N ALA A 552 14.55 -10.49 0.44
CA ALA A 552 15.78 -10.05 1.13
C ALA A 552 15.83 -10.47 2.60
N ILE A 553 14.68 -10.71 3.23
CA ILE A 553 14.57 -10.90 4.68
C ILE A 553 13.74 -12.15 4.97
N GLY A 554 14.20 -12.96 5.91
CA GLY A 554 13.41 -14.03 6.52
C GLY A 554 14.21 -15.28 6.90
N PRO A 555 13.55 -16.26 7.54
CA PRO A 555 14.21 -17.45 8.11
C PRO A 555 14.83 -18.37 7.06
N ASP A 556 14.29 -18.36 5.85
CA ASP A 556 14.73 -19.11 4.67
C ASP A 556 15.79 -18.37 3.86
N VAL A 557 16.04 -17.10 4.16
CA VAL A 557 17.12 -16.32 3.55
C VAL A 557 18.45 -16.79 4.16
N THR A 558 19.44 -16.99 3.29
CA THR A 558 20.81 -17.37 3.66
C THR A 558 21.81 -16.48 2.96
N GLY A 559 22.97 -16.25 3.59
CA GLY A 559 24.06 -15.44 3.03
C GLY A 559 23.84 -13.93 3.10
N GLY A 560 22.83 -13.46 3.84
CA GLY A 560 22.51 -12.06 4.06
C GLY A 560 23.73 -11.19 4.38
N ASP A 561 23.78 -9.99 3.80
CA ASP A 561 24.89 -9.05 3.93
C ASP A 561 24.80 -8.13 5.16
N ILE A 562 23.76 -8.28 5.98
CA ILE A 562 23.63 -7.60 7.27
C ILE A 562 24.22 -8.50 8.37
N PRO A 563 25.32 -8.08 9.03
CA PRO A 563 25.97 -8.88 10.06
C PRO A 563 25.12 -8.98 11.34
N GLY A 564 25.26 -10.09 12.08
CA GLY A 564 24.59 -10.30 13.36
C GLY A 564 23.23 -11.03 13.28
N TYR A 565 22.79 -11.41 12.07
CA TYR A 565 21.47 -12.01 11.82
C TYR A 565 21.54 -13.41 11.20
N ALA A 566 22.63 -14.15 11.44
CA ALA A 566 22.85 -15.50 10.89
C ALA A 566 22.67 -15.62 9.35
N GLY A 567 22.80 -14.51 8.62
CA GLY A 567 22.60 -14.45 7.17
C GLY A 567 21.14 -14.38 6.72
N HIS A 568 20.19 -14.06 7.60
CA HIS A 568 18.75 -14.00 7.31
C HIS A 568 18.25 -12.66 6.73
N ALA A 569 19.13 -11.67 6.58
CA ALA A 569 18.74 -10.37 6.06
C ALA A 569 19.79 -9.80 5.11
N TYR A 570 19.35 -9.42 3.91
CA TYR A 570 20.06 -8.55 2.98
C TYR A 570 19.54 -7.12 3.10
N LYS A 571 20.40 -6.13 2.81
CA LYS A 571 19.97 -4.75 2.62
C LYS A 571 18.98 -4.65 1.45
N ILE A 572 17.84 -4.02 1.69
CA ILE A 572 16.82 -3.76 0.66
C ILE A 572 17.24 -2.62 -0.28
N PRO A 573 16.64 -2.49 -1.47
CA PRO A 573 17.02 -1.47 -2.46
C PRO A 573 17.02 -0.04 -1.91
N ALA A 574 16.01 0.36 -1.14
CA ALA A 574 15.97 1.68 -0.49
C ALA A 574 17.19 1.95 0.39
N ARG A 575 17.62 0.96 1.18
CA ARG A 575 18.81 1.07 2.03
C ARG A 575 20.10 1.18 1.22
N LEU A 576 20.25 0.38 0.17
CA LEU A 576 21.40 0.44 -0.71
C LEU A 576 21.51 1.78 -1.44
N CYS A 577 20.36 2.32 -1.88
CA CYS A 577 20.30 3.66 -2.46
C CYS A 577 20.77 4.73 -1.47
N TYR A 578 20.29 4.67 -0.22
CA TYR A 578 20.71 5.60 0.83
C TYR A 578 22.21 5.49 1.15
N GLU A 579 22.71 4.29 1.41
CA GLU A 579 24.11 4.07 1.81
C GLU A 579 25.10 4.32 0.66
N GLY A 580 24.66 4.13 -0.59
CA GLY A 580 25.44 4.43 -1.79
C GLY A 580 25.44 5.90 -2.21
N ALA A 581 24.53 6.72 -1.67
CA ALA A 581 24.42 8.12 -2.02
C ALA A 581 25.45 9.00 -1.29
N GLU A 582 26.01 9.97 -2.00
CA GLU A 582 26.84 11.02 -1.41
C GLU A 582 25.99 12.01 -0.60
N ILE A 583 26.61 12.68 0.39
CA ILE A 583 25.98 13.79 1.12
C ILE A 583 25.85 14.97 0.16
N ASP A 584 24.67 15.59 0.12
CA ASP A 584 24.41 16.78 -0.66
C ASP A 584 24.99 18.01 0.06
N PRO A 585 26.10 18.61 -0.44
CA PRO A 585 26.76 19.73 0.23
C PRO A 585 25.87 20.98 0.32
N ALA A 586 24.77 21.07 -0.44
CA ALA A 586 23.82 22.16 -0.36
C ALA A 586 23.10 22.25 1.00
N TYR A 587 23.15 21.19 1.81
CA TYR A 587 22.55 21.13 3.14
C TYR A 587 23.57 21.16 4.29
N GLY A 588 24.84 21.46 3.99
CA GLY A 588 25.86 21.75 5.01
C GLY A 588 26.09 20.61 6.00
N GLY A 589 25.99 20.91 7.30
CA GLY A 589 26.16 19.93 8.39
C GLY A 589 25.00 18.95 8.58
N SER A 590 23.89 19.15 7.85
CA SER A 590 22.80 18.18 7.80
C SER A 590 23.18 17.04 6.87
N ASN A 591 23.07 15.79 7.32
CA ASN A 591 23.46 14.59 6.57
C ASN A 591 22.46 14.21 5.45
N VAL A 592 21.89 15.21 4.76
CA VAL A 592 20.97 15.01 3.64
C VAL A 592 21.75 14.40 2.47
N ARG A 593 21.20 13.36 1.85
CA ARG A 593 21.83 12.67 0.72
C ARG A 593 21.32 13.19 -0.63
N PHE A 594 22.13 13.05 -1.67
CA PHE A 594 21.59 13.07 -3.02
C PHE A 594 20.57 11.95 -3.21
N PHE A 595 19.59 12.17 -4.06
CA PHE A 595 18.62 11.16 -4.43
C PHE A 595 18.42 11.16 -5.93
N ASP A 596 18.69 10.01 -6.54
CA ASP A 596 18.50 9.76 -7.96
C ASP A 596 17.94 8.34 -8.09
N PRO A 597 16.61 8.18 -8.17
CA PRO A 597 15.97 6.87 -8.26
C PRO A 597 16.33 6.14 -9.56
N GLU A 598 16.64 6.86 -10.65
CA GLU A 598 17.06 6.26 -11.91
C GLU A 598 18.42 5.59 -11.75
N ALA A 599 19.36 6.24 -11.04
CA ALA A 599 20.66 5.66 -10.73
C ALA A 599 20.57 4.54 -9.68
N CYS A 600 19.73 4.70 -8.65
CA CYS A 600 19.61 3.75 -7.55
C CYS A 600 18.94 2.43 -7.93
N TYR A 601 17.90 2.50 -8.77
CA TYR A 601 17.00 1.37 -9.04
C TYR A 601 17.07 0.87 -10.48
N ALA A 602 18.04 1.36 -11.27
CA ALA A 602 18.31 0.82 -12.60
C ALA A 602 18.61 -0.68 -12.51
N THR A 603 17.91 -1.46 -13.31
CA THR A 603 18.29 -2.85 -13.55
C THR A 603 19.62 -2.84 -14.31
N ALA A 604 20.63 -3.55 -13.79
CA ALA A 604 21.80 -3.86 -14.61
C ALA A 604 21.29 -4.49 -15.91
N SER A 605 21.65 -3.90 -17.05
CA SER A 605 21.47 -4.58 -18.33
C SER A 605 22.11 -5.97 -18.20
N PRO A 606 21.48 -7.04 -18.73
CA PRO A 606 22.13 -8.34 -18.74
C PRO A 606 23.51 -8.19 -19.39
N PRO A 607 24.56 -8.84 -18.85
CA PRO A 607 25.92 -8.63 -19.30
C PRO A 607 26.02 -8.84 -20.82
N PRO A 608 26.77 -8.00 -21.56
CA PRO A 608 26.91 -8.16 -23.00
C PRO A 608 27.66 -9.48 -23.27
N GLY A 609 26.92 -10.52 -23.64
CA GLY A 609 27.49 -11.84 -23.85
C GLY A 609 26.53 -13.02 -23.76
N THR A 610 25.29 -12.85 -23.28
CA THR A 610 24.28 -13.91 -23.38
C THR A 610 23.31 -13.59 -24.52
N THR A 611 23.52 -14.25 -25.66
CA THR A 611 22.44 -14.49 -26.63
C THR A 611 21.16 -14.85 -25.88
N PRO A 612 19.98 -14.30 -26.23
CA PRO A 612 18.73 -14.55 -25.51
C PRO A 612 18.39 -16.04 -25.55
N GLY A 613 18.77 -16.74 -24.47
CA GLY A 613 18.42 -18.12 -24.21
C GLY A 613 16.94 -18.23 -23.92
N GLY A 614 16.34 -19.32 -24.40
CA GLY A 614 14.90 -19.52 -24.50
C GLY A 614 14.12 -19.29 -23.21
N TRP A 615 12.89 -18.86 -23.41
CA TRP A 615 11.85 -18.76 -22.40
C TRP A 615 11.68 -20.10 -21.67
N PRO A 616 11.35 -20.12 -20.36
CA PRO A 616 11.24 -21.36 -19.62
C PRO A 616 10.17 -22.25 -20.26
N ALA A 617 10.57 -23.47 -20.64
CA ALA A 617 9.67 -24.49 -21.12
C ALA A 617 8.75 -24.93 -19.98
N LEU A 618 7.49 -24.54 -20.01
CA LEU A 618 6.46 -25.27 -19.27
C LEU A 618 6.25 -26.62 -19.97
N PHE A 619 6.53 -27.71 -19.26
CA PHE A 619 6.32 -29.10 -19.71
C PHE A 619 7.10 -29.52 -20.97
N GLY A 620 8.35 -29.09 -21.11
CA GLY A 620 9.28 -29.69 -22.08
C GLY A 620 8.93 -29.51 -23.56
N ILE A 621 8.02 -28.58 -23.90
CA ILE A 621 7.72 -28.19 -25.28
C ILE A 621 7.96 -26.68 -25.41
N ASP A 622 8.79 -26.30 -26.38
CA ASP A 622 9.10 -24.90 -26.71
C ASP A 622 7.79 -24.15 -27.08
N THR A 623 7.52 -23.04 -26.42
CA THR A 623 6.33 -22.19 -26.64
C THR A 623 6.25 -21.65 -28.08
N ARG A 624 7.37 -21.60 -28.81
CA ARG A 624 7.40 -21.29 -30.24
C ARG A 624 6.76 -22.39 -31.08
N ILE A 625 6.91 -23.66 -30.69
CA ILE A 625 6.26 -24.81 -31.37
C ILE A 625 4.74 -24.77 -31.13
N LEU A 626 4.33 -24.37 -29.93
CA LEU A 626 2.92 -24.21 -29.57
C LEU A 626 2.26 -23.06 -30.33
N LEU A 627 2.95 -21.92 -30.48
CA LEU A 627 2.46 -20.79 -31.28
C LEU A 627 2.36 -21.14 -32.77
N VAL A 628 3.37 -21.82 -33.32
CA VAL A 628 3.36 -22.26 -34.72
C VAL A 628 2.26 -23.28 -34.97
N GLY A 629 2.01 -24.20 -34.02
CA GLY A 629 0.91 -25.17 -34.09
C GLY A 629 -0.47 -24.52 -34.08
N VAL A 630 -0.69 -23.52 -33.20
CA VAL A 630 -1.96 -22.78 -33.12
C VAL A 630 -2.18 -21.93 -34.38
N VAL A 631 -1.15 -21.24 -34.86
CA VAL A 631 -1.24 -20.42 -36.08
C VAL A 631 -1.49 -21.30 -37.31
N ALA A 632 -0.85 -22.47 -37.41
CA ALA A 632 -1.08 -23.42 -38.49
C ALA A 632 -2.51 -24.02 -38.45
N ALA A 633 -3.03 -24.32 -37.25
CA ALA A 633 -4.39 -24.81 -37.09
C ALA A 633 -5.44 -23.76 -37.48
N VAL A 634 -5.24 -22.50 -37.06
CA VAL A 634 -6.13 -21.37 -37.43
C VAL A 634 -6.08 -21.12 -38.94
N ALA A 635 -4.88 -21.14 -39.54
CA ALA A 635 -4.72 -20.99 -40.99
C ALA A 635 -5.41 -22.14 -41.76
N PHE A 636 -5.32 -23.37 -41.28
CA PHE A 636 -5.98 -24.53 -41.89
C PHE A 636 -7.51 -24.47 -41.79
N ILE A 637 -8.05 -24.01 -40.65
CA ILE A 637 -9.49 -23.79 -40.45
C ILE A 637 -10.01 -22.70 -41.39
N LEU A 638 -9.28 -21.58 -41.51
CA LEU A 638 -9.63 -20.50 -42.44
C LEU A 638 -9.56 -20.95 -43.90
N PHE A 639 -8.57 -21.78 -44.26
CA PHE A 639 -8.46 -22.36 -45.59
C PHE A 639 -9.63 -23.31 -45.92
N LEU A 640 -10.04 -24.16 -44.97
CA LEU A 640 -11.21 -25.03 -45.11
C LEU A 640 -12.52 -24.24 -45.23
N ALA A 641 -12.66 -23.15 -44.48
CA ALA A 641 -13.80 -22.25 -44.58
C ALA A 641 -13.88 -21.55 -45.94
N ALA A 642 -12.74 -21.04 -46.44
CA ALA A 642 -12.64 -20.42 -47.76
C ALA A 642 -12.88 -21.43 -48.91
N TRP A 643 -12.39 -22.66 -48.76
CA TRP A 643 -12.64 -23.74 -49.72
C TRP A 643 -14.10 -24.15 -49.77
N ARG A 644 -14.77 -24.30 -48.61
CA ARG A 644 -16.22 -24.56 -48.53
C ARG A 644 -17.05 -23.42 -49.12
N SER A 645 -16.65 -22.17 -48.90
CA SER A 645 -17.27 -20.97 -49.47
C SER A 645 -17.18 -20.97 -51.01
N ARG A 646 -15.99 -21.24 -51.57
CA ARG A 646 -15.79 -21.32 -53.02
C ARG A 646 -16.58 -22.46 -53.67
N ARG A 647 -16.67 -23.62 -53.00
CA ARG A 647 -17.44 -24.77 -53.49
C ARG A 647 -18.94 -24.49 -53.52
N ARG A 648 -19.48 -23.80 -52.51
CA ARG A 648 -20.89 -23.36 -52.50
C ARG A 648 -21.19 -22.35 -53.62
N ARG A 649 -20.24 -21.46 -53.94
CA ARG A 649 -20.38 -20.52 -55.07
C ARG A 649 -20.35 -21.22 -56.43
N SER A 650 -19.48 -22.21 -56.63
CA SER A 650 -19.43 -22.98 -57.87
C SER A 650 -20.66 -23.85 -58.10
N ASP A 651 -21.31 -24.30 -57.02
CA ASP A 651 -22.56 -25.08 -57.10
C ASP A 651 -23.76 -24.16 -57.42
N GLN A 652 -23.79 -22.91 -56.91
CA GLN A 652 -24.82 -21.91 -57.26
C GLN A 652 -24.70 -21.38 -58.71
N GLU A 653 -23.49 -21.26 -59.25
CA GLU A 653 -23.28 -20.87 -60.66
C GLU A 653 -23.66 -21.99 -61.66
N ARG A 654 -23.73 -23.25 -61.22
CA ARG A 654 -24.21 -24.38 -62.04
C ARG A 654 -25.73 -24.51 -62.10
N GLU A 655 -26.47 -23.92 -61.16
CA GLU A 655 -27.94 -23.98 -61.11
C GLU A 655 -28.65 -22.76 -61.73
N GLY A 656 -27.92 -21.70 -62.12
CA GLY A 656 -28.49 -20.47 -62.70
C GLY A 656 -28.67 -20.44 -64.23
N GLY A 657 -28.52 -21.59 -64.92
CA GLY A 657 -28.42 -21.67 -66.39
C GLY A 657 -29.69 -21.98 -67.18
N GLU A 658 -30.86 -22.09 -66.56
CA GLU A 658 -32.09 -22.51 -67.26
C GLU A 658 -33.19 -21.43 -67.22
N ALA A 659 -33.31 -20.68 -68.31
CA ALA A 659 -34.40 -19.73 -68.55
C ALA A 659 -35.54 -20.40 -69.34
N PRO A 660 -36.80 -20.40 -68.87
CA PRO A 660 -37.93 -20.85 -69.69
C PRO A 660 -38.40 -19.75 -70.64
N ARG A 661 -38.50 -20.12 -71.92
CA ARG A 661 -39.00 -19.31 -73.05
C ARG A 661 -40.51 -19.08 -72.93
N LEU A 662 -40.94 -17.85 -73.22
CA LEU A 662 -42.33 -17.51 -73.58
C LEU A 662 -42.67 -18.02 -74.99
N PRO A 663 -43.89 -18.53 -75.26
CA PRO A 663 -44.40 -18.68 -76.61
C PRO A 663 -45.23 -17.45 -77.05
N PRO A 664 -45.20 -17.05 -78.34
CA PRO A 664 -46.05 -16.00 -78.91
C PRO A 664 -47.20 -16.60 -79.77
N PRO A 665 -48.06 -15.77 -80.38
CA PRO A 665 -48.93 -14.74 -79.80
C PRO A 665 -50.31 -15.27 -79.37
#